data_AF-A0A948CYD4-F1
#
_entry.id   AF-A0A948CYD4-F1
#
_cell.length_a   1.000
_cell.length_b   1.000
_cell.length_c   1.000
_cell.angle_alpha   90.00
_cell.angle_beta   90.00
_cell.angle_gamma   90.00
#
_symmetry.space_group_name_H-M   'P 1'
#
loop_
_entity.id
_entity.type
_entity.pdbx_description
1 polymer ?
#
loop_
_entity_poly.entity_id
_entity_poly.type
_entity_poly.pdbx_seq_one_letter_code
_entity_poly.pdbx_strand_id
1 'polypeptide(L)'
;MARLRKILVISIMSITVISMSMLAVPFQAGAAASVGDLIKMGGSSAVYYLGADGKRYVFPNEQTYFSWYNDFSGVIVIPQAELESYQLGANVTIRPGTKLVKITTNPTVYAVEPGGLLKSIVSEANAIALYGANWAKRVVDVPDSYFTNYKIGAALTAGVYPNGSLVKNSTGADVYYFDGANYRKFDSEAAFTSNRFDFSNVLTSATVIAAAGVAVIANDTALTDTSSGAGGTVGAGTGLTVALSSATAPANTIIAGQAIANLGSFNFIASNDGDVKVTSVKLKRIGVSADATLAAVYLYDGNTRVTDSASVSSGYITFTNALGIVTVAKGTTKALTVKSNIATGSAGRTVGVAINASADIATDGAAVSGSFPANANIMSVSDVTLATVDFNTTTTPTGNGEPAVQNDLTMWQNVVTVGNRAVNLSYITFRQIGSVGSSDIKNFRLYIDGTQVGSAVASLDANGYIAFDLSAASKKIETGSRTFKVVGDVASGSTKTFSLSLRQPSDVVVVDTEYNANVLATRAGVTFSSVSSAAQTIASGGLTITKAGDSPSSNVTLGASDVVLAKYTLKATGEAVKIETLKVVVASSDSNIGSLRNGRLMANNVQIGSTASLGKSGVATTTYTVNYTVVPGADVALEIHADIYDDNGTNDVSSTDTLTISLVAGSNNAQGANSLTLISTPSTDQAANQITVSTGTMTLSKVGTYGNQTVVVPQSAAYKLGSFVLTGSATEDINLNTISVDFTSIVGTTFTNADLSDVYIKHGADTSVVKATVNAANNSWSITKTLTKSSSMTIEVYGKVGSTITSDHSIRADVTISGTTASSGQSVTAGATQGQTIITGTGSIASTVDASSAVSKIIVGASTVDAAAFKFTTTNDSYNITEVVATTTANGMTVISNVSLKDGTMVLASAPLNGTSVTFSGLNIPVLANASKILTVSLSLGSVGAGAGTSGSNVTITLDSFKARNSQGVETTDSTDRSGNESYVYKSIPTVTNVTLPSTILSSGTQVLAKVKVANDPASSIGWKKIVLSVSKSANPTIATTTFAMYDESNNQVAGTWTFSNDALGSTGAATTNATFVATAEQSVSGEKTYAVKATTGGTSVSGDNVNTNIAQASTYAAPAAYGDVSVGATFVWSDQSATSHSETTLDWNNNKLVKNLPTDSQTLSK
;
A
#
# COMPACT_ATOMS: atom_id res chain seq x y z
N MET A 1 45.02 5.37 -24.26
CA MET A 1 45.99 6.43 -23.87
C MET A 1 46.84 5.84 -22.75
N ALA A 2 48.13 5.55 -22.89
CA ALA A 2 49.28 6.40 -23.24
C ALA A 2 50.07 6.78 -21.97
N ARG A 3 51.38 6.49 -21.95
CA ARG A 3 52.30 6.62 -20.80
C ARG A 3 52.86 8.05 -20.70
N LEU A 4 53.37 8.45 -19.53
CA LEU A 4 54.69 9.13 -19.46
C LEU A 4 55.38 8.96 -18.08
N ARG A 5 56.55 9.59 -17.89
CA ARG A 5 57.55 9.29 -16.84
C ARG A 5 58.20 10.57 -16.27
N LYS A 6 58.66 10.46 -15.02
CA LYS A 6 59.87 11.04 -14.38
C LYS A 6 60.27 12.52 -14.62
N ILE A 7 60.52 13.22 -13.50
CA ILE A 7 61.32 14.44 -13.34
C ILE A 7 62.27 14.21 -12.13
N LEU A 8 63.27 15.06 -11.85
CA LEU A 8 64.60 15.15 -12.49
C LEU A 8 65.53 15.97 -11.56
N VAL A 9 66.63 15.34 -11.12
CA VAL A 9 67.94 15.89 -10.69
C VAL A 9 68.10 17.42 -10.51
N ILE A 10 68.66 17.83 -9.37
CA ILE A 10 69.52 19.02 -9.26
C ILE A 10 70.69 18.75 -8.28
N SER A 11 71.75 19.58 -8.26
CA SER A 11 73.11 19.04 -8.00
C SER A 11 74.16 20.04 -7.45
N ILE A 12 75.23 19.46 -6.86
CA ILE A 12 76.62 19.97 -6.75
C ILE A 12 76.92 21.13 -5.75
N MET A 13 77.78 20.84 -4.76
CA MET A 13 79.10 21.48 -4.47
C MET A 13 79.84 20.57 -3.45
N SER A 14 81.13 20.19 -3.46
CA SER A 14 82.36 20.51 -4.25
C SER A 14 83.37 21.48 -3.61
N ILE A 15 84.32 20.93 -2.85
CA ILE A 15 85.74 21.31 -2.59
C ILE A 15 86.32 20.14 -1.73
N THR A 16 87.35 19.33 -2.05
CA THR A 16 88.73 19.46 -2.59
C THR A 16 89.73 20.09 -1.57
N VAL A 17 91.02 19.71 -1.44
CA VAL A 17 91.93 18.94 -2.32
C VAL A 17 93.19 18.40 -1.55
N ILE A 18 93.85 17.32 -2.03
CA ILE A 18 95.28 16.89 -1.77
C ILE A 18 95.69 16.50 -0.31
N SER A 19 96.57 15.52 -0.02
CA SER A 19 97.13 14.31 -0.69
C SER A 19 97.82 13.44 0.40
N MET A 20 98.25 12.18 0.24
CA MET A 20 99.14 11.59 -0.77
C MET A 20 98.80 10.12 -1.11
N SER A 21 99.31 9.66 -2.25
CA SER A 21 99.13 8.31 -2.78
C SER A 21 100.29 7.36 -2.49
N MET A 22 99.97 6.07 -2.35
CA MET A 22 100.85 4.98 -2.78
C MET A 22 100.07 4.04 -3.69
N LEU A 23 100.76 3.40 -4.63
CA LEU A 23 100.14 2.54 -5.63
C LEU A 23 99.74 1.20 -5.01
N ALA A 24 98.47 0.82 -5.15
CA ALA A 24 98.02 -0.56 -5.02
C ALA A 24 97.60 -1.09 -6.39
N VAL A 25 97.97 -2.33 -6.71
CA VAL A 25 97.48 -3.02 -7.92
C VAL A 25 95.97 -3.22 -7.75
N PRO A 26 95.13 -2.89 -8.76
CA PRO A 26 93.69 -3.00 -8.62
C PRO A 26 93.26 -4.47 -8.62
N PHE A 27 93.17 -5.06 -7.43
CA PHE A 27 92.20 -6.11 -7.21
C PHE A 27 90.83 -5.46 -7.38
N GLN A 28 90.11 -5.85 -8.43
CA GLN A 28 88.82 -5.28 -8.76
C GLN A 28 87.81 -5.74 -7.71
N ALA A 29 87.61 -4.91 -6.68
CA ALA A 29 86.59 -5.16 -5.66
C ALA A 29 85.22 -5.21 -6.35
N GLY A 30 84.65 -6.42 -6.41
CA GLY A 30 83.23 -6.57 -6.69
C GLY A 30 82.41 -5.86 -5.62
N ALA A 31 81.14 -5.60 -5.92
CA ALA A 31 80.21 -5.24 -4.85
C ALA A 31 80.17 -6.40 -3.83
N ALA A 32 80.25 -6.06 -2.54
CA ALA A 32 80.14 -7.05 -1.47
C ALA A 32 78.80 -7.80 -1.58
N ALA A 33 78.79 -9.07 -1.19
CA ALA A 33 77.61 -9.90 -1.24
C ALA A 33 76.44 -9.29 -0.47
N SER A 34 75.27 -9.27 -1.11
CA SER A 34 74.04 -8.77 -0.53
C SER A 34 73.16 -9.91 -0.01
N VAL A 35 72.32 -9.61 0.97
CA VAL A 35 71.27 -10.53 1.44
C VAL A 35 70.43 -11.00 0.25
N GLY A 36 70.32 -12.31 0.07
CA GLY A 36 69.63 -12.95 -1.05
C GLY A 36 70.54 -13.45 -2.18
N ASP A 37 71.84 -13.14 -2.17
CA ASP A 37 72.79 -13.59 -3.18
C ASP A 37 73.19 -15.07 -3.01
N LEU A 38 73.56 -15.69 -4.13
CA LEU A 38 74.25 -16.97 -4.15
C LEU A 38 75.76 -16.74 -4.26
N ILE A 39 76.51 -17.16 -3.24
CA ILE A 39 77.94 -16.86 -3.09
C ILE A 39 78.78 -18.14 -3.11
N LYS A 40 79.98 -18.07 -3.70
CA LYS A 40 81.02 -19.10 -3.56
C LYS A 40 82.41 -18.50 -3.45
N MET A 41 83.34 -19.28 -2.91
CA MET A 41 84.77 -18.96 -2.91
C MET A 41 85.37 -19.28 -4.29
N GLY A 42 86.32 -18.45 -4.76
CA GLY A 42 87.13 -18.80 -5.93
C GLY A 42 87.89 -20.12 -5.72
N GLY A 43 87.74 -21.05 -6.66
CA GLY A 43 88.34 -22.41 -6.56
C GLY A 43 87.52 -23.43 -5.76
N SER A 44 86.42 -23.05 -5.10
CA SER A 44 85.51 -23.98 -4.43
C SER A 44 84.31 -24.36 -5.31
N SER A 45 83.85 -25.60 -5.16
CA SER A 45 82.58 -26.09 -5.71
C SER A 45 81.38 -25.86 -4.78
N ALA A 46 81.61 -25.52 -3.51
CA ALA A 46 80.54 -25.27 -2.54
C ALA A 46 79.88 -23.91 -2.81
N VAL A 47 78.56 -23.95 -3.05
CA VAL A 47 77.69 -22.77 -3.19
C VAL A 47 76.94 -22.56 -1.87
N TYR A 48 76.77 -21.29 -1.49
CA TYR A 48 76.00 -20.87 -0.32
C TYR A 48 74.95 -19.83 -0.73
N TYR A 49 73.85 -19.77 0.02
CA TYR A 49 72.88 -18.67 -0.02
C TYR A 49 73.13 -17.73 1.17
N LEU A 50 73.20 -16.42 0.93
CA LEU A 50 73.35 -15.42 2.01
C LEU A 50 71.98 -15.03 2.56
N GLY A 51 71.65 -15.54 3.74
CA GLY A 51 70.37 -15.32 4.43
C GLY A 51 70.24 -13.90 5.00
N ALA A 52 68.99 -13.50 5.27
CA ALA A 52 68.67 -12.19 5.86
C ALA A 52 69.15 -12.03 7.32
N ASP A 53 69.53 -13.13 7.97
CA ASP A 53 70.17 -13.16 9.29
C ASP A 53 71.71 -13.02 9.22
N GLY A 54 72.27 -12.74 8.03
CA GLY A 54 73.70 -12.60 7.80
C GLY A 54 74.47 -13.92 7.74
N LYS A 55 73.79 -15.08 7.70
CA LYS A 55 74.45 -16.40 7.63
C LYS A 55 74.52 -16.95 6.21
N ARG A 56 75.56 -17.74 5.93
CA ARG A 56 75.77 -18.46 4.68
C ARG A 56 75.26 -19.89 4.80
N TYR A 57 74.17 -20.21 4.09
CA TYR A 57 73.49 -21.52 4.09
C TYR A 57 74.01 -22.39 2.94
N VAL A 58 74.57 -23.56 3.22
CA VAL A 58 75.23 -24.40 2.20
C VAL A 58 74.24 -25.33 1.48
N PHE A 59 74.38 -25.49 0.17
CA PHE A 59 73.66 -26.51 -0.60
C PHE A 59 74.39 -27.87 -0.48
N PRO A 60 73.79 -28.94 0.08
CA PRO A 60 74.49 -30.21 0.33
C PRO A 60 74.84 -30.99 -0.93
N ASN A 61 74.09 -30.76 -2.02
CA ASN A 61 74.28 -31.37 -3.32
C ASN A 61 73.56 -30.56 -4.43
N GLU A 62 73.90 -30.90 -5.67
CA GLU A 62 73.36 -30.30 -6.90
C GLU A 62 71.84 -30.50 -7.06
N GLN A 63 71.28 -31.65 -6.66
CA GLN A 63 69.83 -31.90 -6.70
C GLN A 63 69.05 -30.95 -5.78
N THR A 64 69.64 -30.58 -4.64
CA THR A 64 69.06 -29.61 -3.72
C THR A 64 69.12 -28.21 -4.30
N TYR A 65 70.25 -27.83 -4.92
CA TYR A 65 70.38 -26.56 -5.64
C TYR A 65 69.33 -26.42 -6.76
N PHE A 66 69.18 -27.44 -7.62
CA PHE A 66 68.20 -27.47 -8.71
C PHE A 66 66.73 -27.61 -8.26
N SER A 67 66.45 -27.69 -6.96
CA SER A 67 65.09 -27.50 -6.44
C SER A 67 64.73 -26.03 -6.21
N TRP A 68 65.73 -25.15 -6.09
CA TRP A 68 65.55 -23.71 -5.82
C TRP A 68 65.93 -22.79 -6.99
N TYR A 69 66.85 -23.21 -7.87
CA TYR A 69 67.40 -22.40 -8.97
C TYR A 69 67.54 -23.25 -10.23
N ASN A 70 67.36 -22.64 -11.41
CA ASN A 70 67.36 -23.38 -12.68
C ASN A 70 68.77 -23.61 -13.26
N ASP A 71 69.74 -22.77 -12.92
CA ASP A 71 71.14 -22.84 -13.35
C ASP A 71 72.07 -22.13 -12.35
N PHE A 72 73.38 -22.16 -12.60
CA PHE A 72 74.41 -21.54 -11.75
C PHE A 72 74.78 -20.10 -12.16
N SER A 73 74.03 -19.44 -13.08
CA SER A 73 74.36 -18.10 -13.59
C SER A 73 74.26 -17.00 -12.53
N GLY A 74 73.42 -17.20 -11.52
CA GLY A 74 73.27 -16.28 -10.38
C GLY A 74 74.34 -16.41 -9.28
N VAL A 75 75.31 -17.32 -9.41
CA VAL A 75 76.33 -17.54 -8.37
C VAL A 75 77.52 -16.60 -8.54
N ILE A 76 77.65 -15.62 -7.65
CA ILE A 76 78.79 -14.70 -7.61
C ILE A 76 79.99 -15.33 -6.87
N VAL A 77 81.19 -14.90 -7.25
CA VAL A 77 82.46 -15.34 -6.63
C VAL A 77 82.98 -14.21 -5.74
N ILE A 78 83.16 -14.50 -4.45
CA ILE A 78 83.64 -13.52 -3.46
C ILE A 78 84.98 -13.94 -2.83
N PRO A 79 85.75 -13.00 -2.24
CA PRO A 79 86.99 -13.31 -1.54
C PRO A 79 86.76 -14.22 -0.32
N GLN A 80 87.75 -15.06 0.00
CA GLN A 80 87.71 -15.97 1.15
C GLN A 80 87.40 -15.23 2.46
N ALA A 81 88.08 -14.12 2.74
CA ALA A 81 87.90 -13.34 3.97
C ALA A 81 86.49 -12.71 4.09
N GLU A 82 85.84 -12.42 2.96
CA GLU A 82 84.44 -11.96 2.97
C GLU A 82 83.50 -13.13 3.27
N LEU A 83 83.65 -14.25 2.56
CA LEU A 83 82.86 -15.46 2.79
C LEU A 83 82.97 -15.95 4.24
N GLU A 84 84.17 -15.89 4.83
CA GLU A 84 84.44 -16.31 6.20
C GLU A 84 83.75 -15.44 7.25
N SER A 85 83.45 -14.17 6.94
CA SER A 85 82.77 -13.24 7.86
C SER A 85 81.30 -13.60 8.12
N TYR A 86 80.60 -14.14 7.13
CA TYR A 86 79.22 -14.60 7.26
C TYR A 86 79.17 -15.95 7.99
N GLN A 87 78.55 -16.03 9.16
CA GLN A 87 78.51 -17.28 9.94
C GLN A 87 77.82 -18.41 9.16
N LEU A 88 78.18 -19.67 9.43
CA LEU A 88 77.50 -20.81 8.78
C LEU A 88 76.05 -20.95 9.29
N GLY A 89 75.12 -20.98 8.35
CA GLY A 89 73.74 -21.40 8.57
C GLY A 89 73.62 -22.93 8.56
N ALA A 90 72.40 -23.43 8.70
CA ALA A 90 72.11 -24.84 8.48
C ALA A 90 72.18 -25.20 6.98
N ASN A 91 72.17 -26.50 6.67
CA ASN A 91 72.15 -27.00 5.30
C ASN A 91 70.79 -26.75 4.63
N VAL A 92 70.81 -26.23 3.40
CA VAL A 92 69.60 -26.08 2.58
C VAL A 92 68.97 -27.45 2.31
N THR A 93 67.65 -27.53 2.32
CA THR A 93 66.86 -28.74 1.99
C THR A 93 66.18 -28.61 0.63
N ILE A 94 65.66 -29.72 0.11
CA ILE A 94 64.84 -29.77 -1.11
C ILE A 94 63.65 -28.79 -0.97
N ARG A 95 63.45 -27.95 -1.98
CA ARG A 95 62.40 -26.93 -1.94
C ARG A 95 61.00 -27.53 -1.80
N PRO A 96 60.13 -26.97 -0.93
CA PRO A 96 58.75 -27.40 -0.78
C PRO A 96 57.99 -27.51 -2.10
N GLY A 97 57.14 -28.53 -2.23
CA GLY A 97 56.33 -28.82 -3.42
C GLY A 97 57.08 -29.37 -4.66
N THR A 98 58.40 -29.17 -4.79
CA THR A 98 59.14 -29.47 -6.03
C THR A 98 59.50 -30.94 -6.24
N LYS A 99 59.99 -31.64 -5.20
CA LYS A 99 60.39 -33.05 -5.24
C LYS A 99 59.88 -33.76 -3.98
N LEU A 100 59.83 -35.09 -4.07
CA LEU A 100 59.59 -35.99 -2.95
C LEU A 100 60.94 -36.57 -2.52
N VAL A 101 61.10 -36.90 -1.24
CA VAL A 101 62.36 -37.45 -0.72
C VAL A 101 62.17 -38.82 -0.07
N LYS A 102 63.19 -39.66 -0.16
CA LYS A 102 63.38 -40.85 0.67
C LYS A 102 64.88 -41.00 1.01
N ILE A 103 65.20 -41.95 1.88
CA ILE A 103 66.57 -42.41 2.13
C ILE A 103 66.76 -43.80 1.51
N THR A 104 67.99 -44.19 1.20
CA THR A 104 68.27 -45.50 0.58
C THR A 104 68.01 -46.67 1.53
N THR A 105 67.96 -46.41 2.85
CA THR A 105 67.73 -47.40 3.91
C THR A 105 66.27 -47.61 4.32
N ASN A 106 65.32 -46.78 3.82
CA ASN A 106 63.90 -46.86 4.20
C ASN A 106 62.99 -46.49 3.01
N PRO A 107 62.06 -47.36 2.59
CA PRO A 107 61.20 -47.13 1.41
C PRO A 107 60.13 -46.04 1.61
N THR A 108 59.97 -45.47 2.81
CA THR A 108 58.98 -44.42 3.09
C THR A 108 59.31 -43.15 2.28
N VAL A 109 58.36 -42.71 1.46
CA VAL A 109 58.47 -41.46 0.69
C VAL A 109 57.76 -40.33 1.42
N TYR A 110 58.43 -39.18 1.47
CA TYR A 110 57.97 -37.96 2.13
C TYR A 110 57.80 -36.83 1.13
N ALA A 111 56.76 -36.02 1.32
CA ALA A 111 56.70 -34.68 0.74
C ALA A 111 57.42 -33.68 1.66
N VAL A 112 58.04 -32.66 1.05
CA VAL A 112 58.69 -31.56 1.78
C VAL A 112 57.76 -30.35 1.86
N GLU A 113 57.54 -29.87 3.08
CA GLU A 113 56.82 -28.64 3.43
C GLU A 113 57.80 -27.55 3.92
N PRO A 114 57.39 -26.26 3.98
CA PRO A 114 58.23 -25.18 4.49
C PRO A 114 58.86 -25.46 5.87
N GLY A 115 60.09 -24.98 6.08
CA GLY A 115 60.86 -25.25 7.29
C GLY A 115 61.59 -26.61 7.31
N GLY A 116 61.66 -27.31 6.17
CA GLY A 116 62.29 -28.64 6.06
C GLY A 116 61.47 -29.76 6.70
N LEU A 117 60.15 -29.57 6.78
CA LEU A 117 59.24 -30.53 7.42
C LEU A 117 58.84 -31.64 6.44
N LEU A 118 59.02 -32.89 6.84
CA LEU A 118 58.70 -34.07 6.05
C LEU A 118 57.38 -34.70 6.49
N LYS A 119 56.49 -34.86 5.52
CA LYS A 119 55.20 -35.52 5.68
C LYS A 119 55.21 -36.83 4.91
N SER A 120 55.10 -37.97 5.59
CA SER A 120 55.02 -39.27 4.90
C SER A 120 53.73 -39.38 4.08
N ILE A 121 53.85 -39.93 2.87
CA ILE A 121 52.69 -40.17 2.01
C ILE A 121 52.01 -41.47 2.46
N VAL A 122 50.75 -41.39 2.88
CA VAL A 122 50.04 -42.51 3.55
C VAL A 122 49.81 -43.77 2.70
N SER A 123 49.85 -43.67 1.36
CA SER A 123 49.77 -44.83 0.46
C SER A 123 50.21 -44.46 -0.96
N GLU A 124 50.53 -45.46 -1.77
CA GLU A 124 50.77 -45.28 -3.21
C GLU A 124 49.53 -44.72 -3.92
N ALA A 125 48.33 -45.15 -3.54
CA ALA A 125 47.08 -44.59 -4.08
C ALA A 125 46.97 -43.08 -3.80
N ASN A 126 47.38 -42.61 -2.61
CA ASN A 126 47.45 -41.19 -2.31
C ASN A 126 48.56 -40.46 -3.09
N ALA A 127 49.70 -41.13 -3.34
CA ALA A 127 50.76 -40.59 -4.18
C ALA A 127 50.28 -40.38 -5.63
N ILE A 128 49.56 -41.35 -6.20
CA ILE A 128 48.96 -41.27 -7.54
C ILE A 128 47.86 -40.19 -7.58
N ALA A 129 47.04 -40.07 -6.54
CA ALA A 129 45.98 -39.05 -6.47
C ALA A 129 46.51 -37.61 -6.43
N LEU A 130 47.62 -37.36 -5.71
CA LEU A 130 48.20 -36.02 -5.57
C LEU A 130 49.20 -35.66 -6.69
N TYR A 131 49.99 -36.63 -7.17
CA TYR A 131 51.12 -36.38 -8.07
C TYR A 131 51.01 -37.11 -9.44
N GLY A 132 49.91 -37.82 -9.68
CA GLY A 132 49.66 -38.58 -10.91
C GLY A 132 50.48 -39.87 -11.04
N ALA A 133 50.22 -40.64 -12.10
CA ALA A 133 50.87 -41.93 -12.34
C ALA A 133 52.41 -41.89 -12.50
N ASN A 134 52.99 -40.70 -12.68
CA ASN A 134 54.45 -40.51 -12.76
C ASN A 134 55.08 -40.09 -11.42
N TRP A 135 54.36 -40.14 -10.29
CA TRP A 135 54.81 -39.64 -8.97
C TRP A 135 56.21 -40.12 -8.57
N ALA A 136 56.54 -41.39 -8.85
CA ALA A 136 57.84 -41.99 -8.55
C ALA A 136 59.03 -41.25 -9.19
N LYS A 137 58.83 -40.59 -10.36
CA LYS A 137 59.86 -39.76 -11.03
C LYS A 137 60.12 -38.43 -10.32
N ARG A 138 59.30 -38.04 -9.33
CA ARG A 138 59.54 -36.87 -8.46
C ARG A 138 60.34 -37.23 -7.21
N VAL A 139 60.59 -38.52 -6.95
CA VAL A 139 61.32 -38.99 -5.76
C VAL A 139 62.83 -38.89 -5.98
N VAL A 140 63.52 -38.25 -5.04
CA VAL A 140 64.99 -38.20 -4.96
C VAL A 140 65.49 -38.92 -3.72
N ASP A 141 66.64 -39.58 -3.85
CA ASP A 141 67.35 -40.22 -2.74
C ASP A 141 68.24 -39.21 -2.01
N VAL A 142 67.88 -38.88 -0.78
CA VAL A 142 68.69 -38.07 0.12
C VAL A 142 69.60 -39.01 0.93
N PRO A 143 70.93 -38.81 0.95
CA PRO A 143 71.81 -39.60 1.79
C PRO A 143 71.43 -39.46 3.28
N ASP A 144 71.46 -40.58 4.03
CA ASP A 144 71.04 -40.66 5.44
C ASP A 144 71.68 -39.57 6.33
N SER A 145 72.95 -39.23 6.08
CA SER A 145 73.65 -38.14 6.78
C SER A 145 73.00 -36.76 6.56
N TYR A 146 72.51 -36.48 5.36
CA TYR A 146 71.81 -35.24 5.01
C TYR A 146 70.31 -35.28 5.30
N PHE A 147 69.73 -36.46 5.55
CA PHE A 147 68.34 -36.57 6.00
C PHE A 147 68.14 -35.99 7.41
N THR A 148 69.20 -35.90 8.21
CA THR A 148 69.22 -35.23 9.53
C THR A 148 68.92 -33.72 9.47
N ASN A 149 69.01 -33.08 8.30
CA ASN A 149 68.66 -31.67 8.10
C ASN A 149 67.14 -31.43 8.06
N TYR A 150 66.34 -32.50 8.02
CA TYR A 150 64.89 -32.46 7.93
C TYR A 150 64.23 -32.82 9.25
N LYS A 151 63.00 -32.35 9.46
CA LYS A 151 62.17 -32.70 10.62
C LYS A 151 61.02 -33.60 10.18
N ILE A 152 60.84 -34.77 10.80
CA ILE A 152 59.71 -35.65 10.45
C ILE A 152 58.46 -35.20 11.22
N GLY A 153 57.36 -34.95 10.49
CA GLY A 153 56.04 -34.65 11.05
C GLY A 153 55.06 -35.81 10.94
N ALA A 154 53.82 -35.59 11.39
CA ALA A 154 52.71 -36.50 11.15
C ALA A 154 52.46 -36.69 9.64
N ALA A 155 51.95 -37.86 9.24
CA ALA A 155 51.68 -38.22 7.84
C ALA A 155 50.65 -37.29 7.16
N LEU A 156 50.63 -37.27 5.82
CA LEU A 156 49.64 -36.51 5.05
C LEU A 156 48.22 -37.06 5.21
N THR A 157 47.24 -36.17 5.39
CA THR A 157 45.83 -36.53 5.22
C THR A 157 45.59 -36.94 3.76
N ALA A 158 44.87 -38.05 3.56
CA ALA A 158 44.59 -38.55 2.21
C ALA A 158 43.78 -37.53 1.39
N GLY A 159 44.18 -37.32 0.13
CA GLY A 159 43.55 -36.34 -0.78
C GLY A 159 43.91 -34.87 -0.51
N VAL A 160 44.74 -34.56 0.49
CA VAL A 160 45.18 -33.18 0.81
C VAL A 160 46.60 -32.94 0.30
N TYR A 161 46.80 -31.83 -0.41
CA TYR A 161 48.12 -31.41 -0.85
C TYR A 161 48.98 -30.93 0.33
N PRO A 162 50.29 -31.25 0.39
CA PRO A 162 51.20 -30.66 1.37
C PRO A 162 51.37 -29.15 1.16
N ASN A 163 51.67 -28.45 2.25
CA ASN A 163 52.05 -27.04 2.21
C ASN A 163 53.27 -26.84 1.27
N GLY A 164 53.23 -25.78 0.44
CA GLY A 164 54.22 -25.54 -0.61
C GLY A 164 53.86 -26.14 -1.97
N SER A 165 52.76 -26.89 -2.09
CA SER A 165 52.35 -27.48 -3.37
C SER A 165 51.94 -26.42 -4.39
N LEU A 166 52.45 -26.56 -5.61
CA LEU A 166 51.99 -25.83 -6.79
C LEU A 166 50.92 -26.66 -7.48
N VAL A 167 49.70 -26.13 -7.64
CA VAL A 167 48.56 -26.86 -8.18
C VAL A 167 47.79 -26.06 -9.23
N LYS A 168 47.07 -26.74 -10.13
CA LYS A 168 46.13 -26.14 -11.10
C LYS A 168 44.90 -27.02 -11.30
N ASN A 169 43.82 -26.43 -11.81
CA ASN A 169 42.61 -27.17 -12.19
C ASN A 169 42.83 -27.94 -13.51
N SER A 170 42.15 -29.09 -13.65
CA SER A 170 42.25 -29.97 -14.83
C SER A 170 41.93 -29.31 -16.17
N THR A 171 41.07 -28.31 -16.17
CA THR A 171 40.65 -27.51 -17.34
C THR A 171 41.15 -26.06 -17.30
N GLY A 172 41.95 -25.67 -16.30
CA GLY A 172 42.37 -24.29 -16.06
C GLY A 172 43.87 -24.05 -16.28
N ALA A 173 44.20 -22.86 -16.80
CA ALA A 173 45.58 -22.39 -16.92
C ALA A 173 46.14 -21.78 -15.62
N ASP A 174 45.26 -21.33 -14.71
CA ASP A 174 45.64 -20.72 -13.44
C ASP A 174 46.41 -21.69 -12.53
N VAL A 175 47.55 -21.22 -12.01
CA VAL A 175 48.37 -21.92 -11.02
C VAL A 175 48.19 -21.27 -9.65
N TYR A 176 48.18 -22.12 -8.61
CA TYR A 176 47.98 -21.73 -7.23
C TYR A 176 49.11 -22.29 -6.36
N TYR A 177 49.57 -21.52 -5.39
CA TYR A 177 50.41 -21.97 -4.28
C TYR A 177 49.54 -22.34 -3.09
N PHE A 178 49.65 -23.57 -2.57
CA PHE A 178 48.95 -23.98 -1.36
C PHE A 178 49.77 -23.63 -0.11
N ASP A 179 49.28 -22.70 0.71
CA ASP A 179 49.99 -22.20 1.91
C ASP A 179 49.74 -23.02 3.19
N GLY A 180 49.02 -24.14 3.07
CA GLY A 180 48.56 -24.97 4.18
C GLY A 180 47.10 -24.73 4.58
N ALA A 181 46.49 -23.61 4.15
CA ALA A 181 45.08 -23.30 4.36
C ALA A 181 44.38 -22.79 3.08
N ASN A 182 45.06 -22.01 2.25
CA ASN A 182 44.53 -21.33 1.07
C ASN A 182 45.27 -21.74 -0.20
N TYR A 183 44.55 -21.73 -1.33
CA TYR A 183 45.13 -21.79 -2.66
C TYR A 183 45.35 -20.35 -3.20
N ARG A 184 46.52 -19.78 -2.91
CA ARG A 184 46.92 -18.44 -3.36
C ARG A 184 47.19 -18.45 -4.86
N LYS A 185 46.33 -17.82 -5.67
CA LYS A 185 46.52 -17.71 -7.12
C LYS A 185 47.80 -16.94 -7.45
N PHE A 186 48.60 -17.41 -8.42
CA PHE A 186 49.59 -16.58 -9.10
C PHE A 186 48.87 -15.72 -10.15
N ASP A 187 49.04 -14.40 -10.07
CA ASP A 187 48.31 -13.45 -10.91
C ASP A 187 48.84 -13.40 -12.35
N SER A 188 50.09 -13.83 -12.55
CA SER A 188 50.72 -13.96 -13.87
C SER A 188 51.87 -14.96 -13.88
N GLU A 189 52.27 -15.40 -15.07
CA GLU A 189 53.50 -16.17 -15.30
C GLU A 189 54.75 -15.38 -14.85
N ALA A 190 54.73 -14.05 -14.97
CA ALA A 190 55.79 -13.19 -14.44
C ALA A 190 55.86 -13.25 -12.90
N ALA A 191 54.71 -13.29 -12.21
CA ALA A 191 54.68 -13.51 -10.77
C ALA A 191 55.23 -14.90 -10.41
N PHE A 192 54.78 -15.96 -11.09
CA PHE A 192 55.26 -17.33 -10.89
C PHE A 192 56.78 -17.48 -11.06
N THR A 193 57.33 -16.96 -12.17
CA THR A 193 58.77 -17.01 -12.47
C THR A 193 59.61 -16.06 -11.61
N SER A 194 59.08 -14.89 -11.20
CA SER A 194 59.75 -14.03 -10.20
C SER A 194 59.81 -14.65 -8.81
N ASN A 195 58.97 -15.66 -8.54
CA ASN A 195 59.06 -16.54 -7.38
C ASN A 195 59.96 -17.77 -7.62
N ARG A 196 60.76 -17.77 -8.69
CA ARG A 196 61.73 -18.84 -9.03
C ARG A 196 61.08 -20.23 -9.17
N PHE A 197 59.78 -20.32 -9.43
CA PHE A 197 59.11 -21.61 -9.62
C PHE A 197 59.16 -22.04 -11.09
N ASP A 198 59.10 -23.36 -11.31
CA ASP A 198 59.15 -23.99 -12.63
C ASP A 198 57.89 -24.86 -12.86
N PHE A 199 57.29 -24.75 -14.05
CA PHE A 199 56.02 -25.39 -14.40
C PHE A 199 56.05 -26.92 -14.37
N SER A 200 57.22 -27.56 -14.49
CA SER A 200 57.39 -29.02 -14.34
C SER A 200 57.05 -29.52 -12.93
N ASN A 201 56.94 -28.62 -11.95
CA ASN A 201 56.58 -28.94 -10.58
C ASN A 201 55.09 -28.66 -10.26
N VAL A 202 54.30 -28.17 -11.21
CA VAL A 202 52.86 -27.87 -11.04
C VAL A 202 52.03 -29.15 -11.21
N LEU A 203 51.17 -29.41 -10.24
CA LEU A 203 50.32 -30.61 -10.18
C LEU A 203 48.92 -30.30 -10.74
N THR A 204 48.38 -31.19 -11.55
CA THR A 204 46.99 -31.08 -12.04
C THR A 204 46.05 -31.75 -11.04
N SER A 205 45.11 -31.00 -10.47
CA SER A 205 44.18 -31.51 -9.47
C SER A 205 42.98 -32.23 -10.08
N ALA A 206 42.56 -33.30 -9.40
CA ALA A 206 41.33 -34.04 -9.68
C ALA A 206 40.08 -33.39 -9.06
N THR A 207 40.25 -32.54 -8.05
CA THR A 207 39.19 -31.74 -7.42
C THR A 207 39.30 -30.28 -7.84
N VAL A 208 38.17 -29.56 -7.88
CA VAL A 208 38.17 -28.15 -8.29
C VAL A 208 38.72 -27.28 -7.16
N ILE A 209 39.84 -26.62 -7.43
CA ILE A 209 40.47 -25.60 -6.59
C ILE A 209 39.78 -24.26 -6.82
N ALA A 210 39.38 -23.60 -5.74
CA ALA A 210 38.96 -22.21 -5.72
C ALA A 210 40.09 -21.31 -5.18
N ALA A 211 40.21 -20.10 -5.72
CA ALA A 211 41.17 -19.10 -5.26
C ALA A 211 40.85 -18.66 -3.82
N ALA A 212 41.85 -18.62 -2.94
CA ALA A 212 41.71 -18.12 -1.57
C ALA A 212 42.99 -17.42 -1.10
N GLY A 213 42.88 -16.58 -0.07
CA GLY A 213 44.00 -15.80 0.47
C GLY A 213 44.51 -14.70 -0.47
N VAL A 214 45.70 -14.16 -0.17
CA VAL A 214 46.30 -13.06 -0.94
C VAL A 214 47.01 -13.61 -2.19
N ALA A 215 46.59 -13.17 -3.37
CA ALA A 215 47.21 -13.55 -4.64
C ALA A 215 48.69 -13.17 -4.71
N VAL A 216 49.48 -14.03 -5.37
CA VAL A 216 50.92 -13.78 -5.63
C VAL A 216 51.03 -12.96 -6.91
N ILE A 217 51.11 -11.64 -6.76
CA ILE A 217 51.17 -10.65 -7.85
C ILE A 217 52.59 -10.31 -8.33
N ALA A 218 53.60 -10.63 -7.51
CA ALA A 218 55.02 -10.33 -7.74
C ALA A 218 55.88 -11.32 -6.94
N ASN A 219 57.20 -11.09 -6.86
CA ASN A 219 58.09 -11.81 -5.95
C ASN A 219 57.57 -11.72 -4.50
N ASP A 220 57.35 -12.88 -3.88
CA ASP A 220 57.05 -13.04 -2.46
C ASP A 220 58.33 -13.50 -1.77
N THR A 221 58.83 -12.70 -0.83
CA THR A 221 60.10 -12.95 -0.16
C THR A 221 60.05 -14.24 0.67
N ALA A 222 58.89 -14.62 1.20
CA ALA A 222 58.72 -15.87 1.95
C ALA A 222 58.74 -17.12 1.04
N LEU A 223 58.45 -16.97 -0.27
CA LEU A 223 58.50 -18.06 -1.24
C LEU A 223 59.86 -18.20 -1.94
N THR A 224 60.76 -17.21 -1.78
CA THR A 224 62.07 -17.16 -2.45
C THR A 224 63.28 -17.13 -1.51
N ASP A 225 63.09 -16.87 -0.22
CA ASP A 225 64.09 -17.14 0.81
C ASP A 225 64.47 -18.63 0.84
N THR A 226 65.73 -18.93 0.53
CA THR A 226 66.26 -20.30 0.49
C THR A 226 66.72 -20.79 1.87
N SER A 227 66.92 -19.89 2.85
CA SER A 227 67.22 -20.26 4.23
C SER A 227 66.02 -20.94 4.93
N SER A 228 64.80 -20.61 4.51
CA SER A 228 63.55 -21.26 4.96
C SER A 228 63.55 -22.78 4.77
N GLY A 229 64.23 -23.32 3.75
CA GLY A 229 64.41 -24.76 3.57
C GLY A 229 65.23 -25.39 4.70
N ALA A 230 66.26 -24.70 5.18
CA ALA A 230 67.15 -25.15 6.25
C ALA A 230 66.54 -24.98 7.67
N GLY A 231 65.24 -24.67 7.76
CA GLY A 231 64.58 -24.33 9.01
C GLY A 231 64.89 -22.92 9.51
N GLY A 232 65.43 -22.04 8.66
CA GLY A 232 65.49 -20.61 8.93
C GLY A 232 64.09 -20.01 9.06
N THR A 233 63.91 -19.08 9.99
CA THR A 233 62.71 -18.25 10.08
C THR A 233 62.89 -16.98 9.26
N VAL A 234 61.80 -16.46 8.68
CA VAL A 234 61.75 -15.06 8.24
C VAL A 234 62.09 -14.22 9.47
N GLY A 235 63.19 -13.46 9.38
CA GLY A 235 63.99 -13.11 10.56
C GLY A 235 63.23 -12.44 11.70
N ALA A 236 63.32 -13.03 12.89
CA ALA A 236 63.10 -12.28 14.11
C ALA A 236 64.18 -11.18 14.22
N GLY A 237 63.80 -9.97 14.63
CA GLY A 237 64.73 -8.84 14.70
C GLY A 237 65.94 -9.13 15.60
N THR A 238 67.14 -8.69 15.22
CA THR A 238 68.37 -9.21 15.86
C THR A 238 68.49 -8.84 17.34
N GLY A 239 67.90 -7.71 17.74
CA GLY A 239 67.89 -7.22 19.12
C GLY A 239 66.57 -6.59 19.55
N LEU A 240 66.25 -6.78 20.83
CA LEU A 240 65.12 -6.16 21.53
C LEU A 240 65.66 -5.35 22.72
N THR A 241 65.44 -4.04 22.73
CA THR A 241 65.80 -3.19 23.88
C THR A 241 64.62 -3.08 24.83
N VAL A 242 64.87 -3.31 26.13
CA VAL A 242 63.87 -3.19 27.19
C VAL A 242 64.28 -2.08 28.16
N ALA A 243 63.35 -1.16 28.43
CA ALA A 243 63.57 -0.01 29.30
C ALA A 243 62.31 0.33 30.10
N LEU A 244 62.45 1.08 31.20
CA LEU A 244 61.30 1.70 31.84
C LEU A 244 60.66 2.72 30.88
N SER A 245 59.35 2.65 30.70
CA SER A 245 58.62 3.59 29.85
C SER A 245 58.45 4.93 30.55
N SER A 246 58.51 6.03 29.78
CA SER A 246 58.07 7.36 30.23
C SER A 246 56.56 7.42 30.54
N ALA A 247 55.78 6.43 30.10
CA ALA A 247 54.38 6.23 30.49
C ALA A 247 54.20 5.49 31.84
N THR A 248 55.30 5.22 32.57
CA THR A 248 55.24 4.72 33.95
C THR A 248 54.53 5.72 34.84
N ALA A 249 53.52 5.25 35.60
CA ALA A 249 52.81 6.10 36.54
C ALA A 249 53.79 6.70 37.58
N PRO A 250 53.66 7.99 37.94
CA PRO A 250 54.43 8.57 39.04
C PRO A 250 54.13 7.84 40.35
N ALA A 251 55.08 7.84 41.29
CA ALA A 251 54.87 7.31 42.63
C ALA A 251 53.65 7.98 43.27
N ASN A 252 52.62 7.18 43.57
CA ASN A 252 51.32 7.67 44.01
C ASN A 252 50.68 6.68 45.00
N THR A 253 49.64 7.14 45.69
CA THR A 253 48.82 6.29 46.55
C THR A 253 47.85 5.45 45.72
N ILE A 254 47.81 4.15 46.02
CA ILE A 254 46.81 3.19 45.51
C ILE A 254 45.97 2.69 46.69
N ILE A 255 44.76 2.19 46.43
CA ILE A 255 43.77 1.88 47.47
C ILE A 255 43.68 0.36 47.72
N ALA A 256 43.56 -0.05 48.97
CA ALA A 256 43.33 -1.45 49.31
C ALA A 256 41.97 -1.93 48.77
N GLY A 257 41.95 -3.04 48.01
CA GLY A 257 40.75 -3.50 47.28
C GLY A 257 40.59 -2.94 45.86
N GLN A 258 41.46 -2.02 45.42
CA GLN A 258 41.44 -1.48 44.05
C GLN A 258 41.76 -2.57 43.00
N ALA A 259 41.01 -2.59 41.90
CA ALA A 259 41.32 -3.45 40.74
C ALA A 259 42.42 -2.85 39.87
N ILE A 260 43.20 -3.68 39.18
CA ILE A 260 44.11 -3.31 38.08
C ILE A 260 44.82 -1.95 38.25
N ALA A 261 45.36 -1.70 39.45
CA ALA A 261 46.15 -0.52 39.79
C ALA A 261 47.46 -0.56 39.01
N ASN A 262 47.85 0.57 38.39
CA ASN A 262 49.06 0.66 37.58
C ASN A 262 50.31 0.61 38.48
N LEU A 263 51.19 -0.37 38.25
CA LEU A 263 52.45 -0.57 38.99
C LEU A 263 53.69 -0.16 38.19
N GLY A 264 53.53 0.23 36.91
CA GLY A 264 54.63 0.61 36.03
C GLY A 264 54.41 0.20 34.57
N SER A 265 55.19 0.76 33.66
CA SER A 265 55.12 0.42 32.23
C SER A 265 56.51 0.26 31.64
N PHE A 266 56.70 -0.74 30.79
CA PHE A 266 58.00 -1.10 30.23
C PHE A 266 57.95 -1.05 28.71
N ASN A 267 58.89 -0.30 28.11
CA ASN A 267 59.05 -0.20 26.66
C ASN A 267 59.87 -1.39 26.17
N PHE A 268 59.35 -2.08 25.17
CA PHE A 268 60.02 -3.11 24.38
C PHE A 268 60.21 -2.56 22.96
N ILE A 269 61.45 -2.44 22.51
CA ILE A 269 61.82 -1.75 21.27
C ILE A 269 62.53 -2.74 20.34
N ALA A 270 61.89 -3.09 19.22
CA ALA A 270 62.48 -3.99 18.23
C ALA A 270 63.44 -3.24 17.30
N SER A 271 64.50 -3.91 16.88
CA SER A 271 65.44 -3.41 15.87
C SER A 271 64.75 -3.25 14.50
N ASN A 272 65.34 -2.47 13.58
CA ASN A 272 64.74 -2.15 12.27
C ASN A 272 64.74 -3.31 11.26
N ASP A 273 65.31 -4.45 11.63
CA ASP A 273 65.63 -5.60 10.77
C ASP A 273 64.50 -6.65 10.73
N GLY A 274 63.85 -6.92 11.86
CA GLY A 274 62.76 -7.90 11.95
C GLY A 274 61.81 -7.66 13.12
N ASP A 275 60.60 -8.20 13.02
CA ASP A 275 59.63 -8.19 14.12
C ASP A 275 60.15 -9.09 15.25
N VAL A 276 59.77 -8.82 16.49
CA VAL A 276 60.19 -9.62 17.66
C VAL A 276 58.98 -10.03 18.49
N LYS A 277 58.84 -11.33 18.75
CA LYS A 277 57.79 -11.88 19.61
C LYS A 277 58.33 -12.10 21.01
N VAL A 278 57.79 -11.38 22.00
CA VAL A 278 58.05 -11.62 23.41
C VAL A 278 57.27 -12.85 23.86
N THR A 279 57.95 -13.90 24.32
CA THR A 279 57.38 -15.20 24.71
C THR A 279 57.30 -15.38 26.22
N SER A 280 58.13 -14.68 27.00
CA SER A 280 58.01 -14.61 28.46
C SER A 280 58.38 -13.24 29.00
N VAL A 281 57.69 -12.82 30.06
CA VAL A 281 57.98 -11.61 30.85
C VAL A 281 57.92 -12.00 32.32
N LYS A 282 59.05 -11.92 33.01
CA LYS A 282 59.18 -12.15 34.44
C LYS A 282 59.48 -10.84 35.16
N LEU A 283 58.79 -10.62 36.27
CA LEU A 283 58.86 -9.42 37.10
C LEU A 283 59.20 -9.83 38.53
N LYS A 284 59.96 -8.98 39.22
CA LYS A 284 60.11 -9.03 40.68
C LYS A 284 59.16 -8.03 41.31
N ARG A 285 58.50 -8.43 42.40
CA ARG A 285 57.82 -7.50 43.32
C ARG A 285 58.88 -6.74 44.13
N ILE A 286 58.74 -5.42 44.20
CA ILE A 286 59.56 -4.53 45.03
C ILE A 286 58.68 -3.75 46.02
N GLY A 287 59.29 -3.09 47.00
CA GLY A 287 58.59 -2.49 48.14
C GLY A 287 58.37 -3.46 49.30
N VAL A 288 57.86 -2.94 50.42
CA VAL A 288 57.61 -3.70 51.65
C VAL A 288 56.16 -4.17 51.69
N SER A 289 55.94 -5.41 51.23
CA SER A 289 54.65 -6.10 51.27
C SER A 289 54.82 -7.62 51.35
N ALA A 290 53.74 -8.34 51.66
CA ALA A 290 53.62 -9.77 51.38
C ALA A 290 53.25 -10.01 49.90
N ASP A 291 53.50 -11.21 49.38
CA ASP A 291 53.16 -11.60 47.99
C ASP A 291 51.67 -11.45 47.69
N ALA A 292 50.81 -11.93 48.60
CA ALA A 292 49.34 -11.80 48.51
C ALA A 292 48.80 -10.35 48.52
N THR A 293 49.65 -9.33 48.62
CA THR A 293 49.24 -7.91 48.47
C THR A 293 48.83 -7.60 47.03
N LEU A 294 49.49 -8.24 46.06
CA LEU A 294 49.16 -8.18 44.64
C LEU A 294 48.35 -9.44 44.30
N ALA A 295 47.03 -9.37 44.50
CA ALA A 295 46.14 -10.53 44.47
C ALA A 295 46.02 -11.18 43.07
N ALA A 296 46.17 -10.38 42.02
CA ALA A 296 46.25 -10.81 40.63
C ALA A 296 47.00 -9.74 39.82
N VAL A 297 48.00 -10.12 39.03
CA VAL A 297 48.83 -9.22 38.21
C VAL A 297 48.63 -9.53 36.73
N TYR A 298 48.57 -8.49 35.89
CA TYR A 298 48.27 -8.57 34.46
C TYR A 298 49.22 -7.69 33.65
N LEU A 299 49.46 -8.07 32.39
CA LEU A 299 50.07 -7.18 31.38
C LEU A 299 48.99 -6.56 30.48
N TYR A 300 49.16 -5.29 30.17
CA TYR A 300 48.30 -4.51 29.29
C TYR A 300 49.11 -3.79 28.19
N ASP A 301 48.65 -3.90 26.95
CA ASP A 301 49.09 -3.06 25.82
C ASP A 301 48.08 -1.92 25.69
N GLY A 302 48.45 -0.74 26.20
CA GLY A 302 47.51 0.37 26.45
C GLY A 302 46.34 -0.02 27.36
N ASN A 303 45.14 -0.09 26.78
CA ASN A 303 43.90 -0.52 27.46
C ASN A 303 43.60 -2.01 27.29
N THR A 304 44.22 -2.70 26.32
CA THR A 304 43.96 -4.11 26.03
C THR A 304 44.78 -5.01 26.96
N ARG A 305 44.12 -5.93 27.66
CA ARG A 305 44.79 -6.96 28.47
C ARG A 305 45.42 -8.02 27.56
N VAL A 306 46.72 -8.27 27.68
CA VAL A 306 47.45 -9.25 26.83
C VAL A 306 47.82 -10.55 27.54
N THR A 307 47.50 -10.69 28.84
CA THR A 307 47.66 -11.94 29.59
C THR A 307 46.45 -12.20 30.50
N ASP A 308 46.22 -13.46 30.87
CA ASP A 308 45.47 -13.76 32.09
C ASP A 308 46.25 -13.34 33.35
N SER A 309 45.64 -13.48 34.53
CA SER A 309 46.26 -13.14 35.80
C SER A 309 47.39 -14.10 36.18
N ALA A 310 48.58 -13.56 36.46
CA ALA A 310 49.61 -14.24 37.23
C ALA A 310 49.50 -13.87 38.73
N SER A 311 49.81 -14.82 39.61
CA SER A 311 50.02 -14.58 41.04
C SER A 311 51.48 -14.23 41.33
N VAL A 312 51.75 -13.64 42.50
CA VAL A 312 53.13 -13.52 43.01
C VAL A 312 53.51 -14.79 43.75
N SER A 313 54.68 -15.34 43.46
CA SER A 313 55.27 -16.48 44.17
C SER A 313 56.75 -16.22 44.46
N SER A 314 57.14 -16.30 45.72
CA SER A 314 58.51 -16.01 46.19
C SER A 314 59.03 -14.64 45.73
N GLY A 315 58.15 -13.64 45.70
CA GLY A 315 58.45 -12.28 45.21
C GLY A 315 58.58 -12.14 43.70
N TYR A 316 58.24 -13.16 42.89
CA TYR A 316 58.25 -13.08 41.42
C TYR A 316 56.85 -13.27 40.80
N ILE A 317 56.65 -12.67 39.65
CA ILE A 317 55.48 -12.82 38.78
C ILE A 317 56.01 -13.25 37.41
N THR A 318 55.45 -14.30 36.81
CA THR A 318 55.92 -14.81 35.50
C THR A 318 54.75 -14.99 34.55
N PHE A 319 54.85 -14.34 33.40
CA PHE A 319 53.97 -14.56 32.25
C PHE A 319 54.74 -15.33 31.19
N THR A 320 54.13 -16.37 30.60
CA THR A 320 54.75 -17.15 29.53
C THR A 320 53.68 -17.58 28.53
N ASN A 321 53.90 -17.32 27.25
CA ASN A 321 53.12 -17.87 26.15
C ASN A 321 54.07 -18.27 25.01
N ALA A 322 54.15 -19.56 24.71
CA ALA A 322 54.97 -20.09 23.61
C ALA A 322 54.53 -19.58 22.23
N LEU A 323 53.26 -19.16 22.08
CA LEU A 323 52.76 -18.52 20.86
C LEU A 323 52.99 -17.00 20.83
N GLY A 324 53.55 -16.43 21.90
CA GLY A 324 53.83 -15.00 22.08
C GLY A 324 52.84 -14.32 23.04
N ILE A 325 53.37 -13.57 24.00
CA ILE A 325 52.60 -12.60 24.81
C ILE A 325 52.28 -11.38 23.94
N VAL A 326 53.26 -10.88 23.17
CA VAL A 326 53.04 -9.81 22.20
C VAL A 326 54.11 -9.82 21.11
N THR A 327 53.76 -9.36 19.90
CA THR A 327 54.74 -9.00 18.87
C THR A 327 55.01 -7.49 18.92
N VAL A 328 56.29 -7.13 18.84
CA VAL A 328 56.79 -5.77 18.61
C VAL A 328 57.25 -5.71 17.15
N ALA A 329 56.63 -4.87 16.34
CA ALA A 329 56.99 -4.75 14.93
C ALA A 329 58.36 -4.06 14.78
N LYS A 330 59.11 -4.39 13.72
CA LYS A 330 60.47 -3.88 13.50
C LYS A 330 60.56 -2.36 13.55
N GLY A 331 61.55 -1.83 14.27
CA GLY A 331 61.75 -0.41 14.50
C GLY A 331 60.70 0.27 15.41
N THR A 332 59.70 -0.45 15.91
CA THR A 332 58.65 0.11 16.77
C THR A 332 58.94 -0.09 18.26
N THR A 333 58.35 0.77 19.08
CA THR A 333 58.28 0.61 20.54
C THR A 333 56.87 0.16 20.93
N LYS A 334 56.76 -0.83 21.81
CA LYS A 334 55.52 -1.21 22.48
C LYS A 334 55.66 -1.08 24.00
N ALA A 335 54.67 -0.50 24.67
CA ALA A 335 54.68 -0.26 26.11
C ALA A 335 53.76 -1.24 26.84
N LEU A 336 54.32 -2.25 27.52
CA LEU A 336 53.54 -3.16 28.36
C LEU A 336 53.41 -2.60 29.76
N THR A 337 52.18 -2.29 30.15
CA THR A 337 51.82 -1.72 31.45
C THR A 337 51.41 -2.85 32.40
N VAL A 338 52.06 -2.91 33.56
CA VAL A 338 51.76 -3.89 34.61
C VAL A 338 50.66 -3.33 35.49
N LYS A 339 49.55 -4.06 35.60
CA LYS A 339 48.40 -3.68 36.43
C LYS A 339 48.06 -4.79 37.43
N SER A 340 47.64 -4.45 38.65
CA SER A 340 47.34 -5.45 39.69
C SER A 340 46.09 -5.14 40.50
N ASN A 341 45.32 -6.18 40.82
CA ASN A 341 44.31 -6.10 41.88
C ASN A 341 45.03 -6.07 43.23
N ILE A 342 44.72 -5.10 44.08
CA ILE A 342 45.34 -4.90 45.40
C ILE A 342 44.44 -5.55 46.46
N ALA A 343 44.99 -6.44 47.27
CA ALA A 343 44.20 -7.12 48.31
C ALA A 343 43.66 -6.13 49.35
N THR A 344 42.46 -6.39 49.88
CA THR A 344 41.91 -5.66 51.04
C THR A 344 42.79 -5.86 52.28
N GLY A 345 42.72 -4.94 53.25
CA GLY A 345 43.59 -4.98 54.45
C GLY A 345 45.09 -4.79 54.16
N SER A 346 45.43 -4.20 53.01
CA SER A 346 46.82 -3.97 52.57
C SER A 346 47.39 -2.58 52.86
N ALA A 347 46.63 -1.72 53.53
CA ALA A 347 47.06 -0.36 53.85
C ALA A 347 48.36 -0.32 54.67
N GLY A 348 49.14 0.75 54.50
CA GLY A 348 50.45 0.93 55.13
C GLY A 348 51.59 0.12 54.48
N ARG A 349 51.30 -0.73 53.48
CA ARG A 349 52.31 -1.44 52.69
C ARG A 349 52.81 -0.58 51.52
N THR A 350 53.96 -0.97 50.97
CA THR A 350 54.49 -0.39 49.72
C THR A 350 54.71 -1.46 48.67
N VAL A 351 54.36 -1.18 47.41
CA VAL A 351 54.43 -2.15 46.30
C VAL A 351 54.92 -1.50 45.02
N GLY A 352 55.65 -2.26 44.21
CA GLY A 352 56.02 -1.91 42.83
C GLY A 352 56.52 -3.16 42.10
N VAL A 353 56.95 -3.00 40.85
CA VAL A 353 57.54 -4.09 40.05
C VAL A 353 58.84 -3.68 39.38
N ALA A 354 59.70 -4.66 39.10
CA ALA A 354 60.94 -4.49 38.36
C ALA A 354 61.21 -5.68 37.42
N ILE A 355 61.97 -5.45 36.35
CA ILE A 355 62.62 -6.52 35.56
C ILE A 355 64.08 -6.56 36.03
N ASN A 356 64.57 -7.66 36.62
CA ASN A 356 65.89 -7.64 37.28
C ASN A 356 67.06 -7.80 36.33
N ALA A 357 66.86 -8.52 35.22
CA ALA A 357 67.89 -8.86 34.24
C ALA A 357 67.28 -9.06 32.85
N SER A 358 68.10 -9.00 31.80
CA SER A 358 67.68 -9.35 30.43
C SER A 358 67.10 -10.76 30.34
N ALA A 359 67.63 -11.70 31.11
CA ALA A 359 67.17 -13.09 31.20
C ALA A 359 65.80 -13.28 31.89
N ASP A 360 65.19 -12.22 32.45
CA ASP A 360 63.78 -12.25 32.86
C ASP A 360 62.82 -12.06 31.67
N ILE A 361 63.32 -11.75 30.47
CA ILE A 361 62.53 -11.64 29.23
C ILE A 361 62.96 -12.74 28.26
N ALA A 362 62.00 -13.42 27.63
CA ALA A 362 62.25 -14.36 26.55
C ALA A 362 61.61 -13.89 25.24
N THR A 363 62.25 -14.20 24.12
CA THR A 363 61.85 -13.80 22.77
C THR A 363 61.69 -15.04 21.87
N ASP A 364 61.47 -14.83 20.57
CA ASP A 364 61.55 -15.82 19.49
C ASP A 364 62.96 -15.95 18.88
N GLY A 365 63.97 -15.30 19.45
CA GLY A 365 65.38 -15.41 19.05
C GLY A 365 66.18 -14.11 19.19
N ALA A 366 65.49 -12.96 19.25
CA ALA A 366 66.09 -11.64 19.41
C ALA A 366 66.89 -11.49 20.72
N ALA A 367 68.09 -10.90 20.65
CA ALA A 367 68.92 -10.66 21.84
C ALA A 367 68.32 -9.53 22.71
N VAL A 368 68.06 -9.82 24.00
CA VAL A 368 67.50 -8.83 24.94
C VAL A 368 68.61 -7.96 25.53
N SER A 369 68.47 -6.65 25.38
CA SER A 369 69.36 -5.62 25.94
C SER A 369 68.57 -4.58 26.74
N GLY A 370 69.25 -3.77 27.55
CA GLY A 370 68.61 -2.78 28.42
C GLY A 370 69.44 -2.43 29.65
N SER A 371 68.97 -1.46 30.43
CA SER A 371 69.54 -1.13 31.75
C SER A 371 68.73 -1.83 32.83
N PHE A 372 69.37 -2.80 33.51
CA PHE A 372 68.73 -3.64 34.53
C PHE A 372 69.43 -3.49 35.89
N PRO A 373 68.71 -3.54 37.03
CA PRO A 373 67.27 -3.76 37.15
C PRO A 373 66.44 -2.54 36.69
N ALA A 374 65.48 -2.78 35.81
CA ALA A 374 64.52 -1.78 35.37
C ALA A 374 63.40 -1.71 36.41
N ASN A 375 63.55 -0.83 37.41
CA ASN A 375 62.57 -0.64 38.49
C ASN A 375 61.50 0.36 38.08
N ALA A 376 60.23 0.03 38.29
CA ALA A 376 59.15 1.01 38.30
C ALA A 376 59.07 1.73 39.66
N ASN A 377 58.20 2.75 39.74
CA ASN A 377 57.97 3.49 40.98
C ASN A 377 57.35 2.60 42.07
N ILE A 378 57.68 2.90 43.33
CA ILE A 378 57.06 2.27 44.49
C ILE A 378 55.82 3.09 44.88
N MET A 379 54.69 2.40 44.97
CA MET A 379 53.37 2.95 45.31
C MET A 379 53.05 2.67 46.79
N SER A 380 52.40 3.61 47.46
CA SER A 380 51.91 3.46 48.85
C SER A 380 50.46 2.97 48.86
N VAL A 381 50.13 1.98 49.69
CA VAL A 381 48.75 1.49 49.82
C VAL A 381 48.04 2.22 50.96
N SER A 382 46.89 2.86 50.67
CA SER A 382 46.03 3.52 51.65
C SER A 382 44.72 2.75 51.88
N ASP A 383 44.07 3.01 53.01
CA ASP A 383 42.74 2.49 53.34
C ASP A 383 41.67 3.53 52.99
N VAL A 384 40.77 3.21 52.06
CA VAL A 384 39.67 4.07 51.59
C VAL A 384 38.54 3.18 51.06
N THR A 385 37.29 3.45 51.45
CA THR A 385 36.13 2.72 50.93
C THR A 385 35.74 3.22 49.54
N LEU A 386 36.09 2.46 48.50
CA LEU A 386 35.67 2.67 47.11
C LEU A 386 34.15 2.42 46.89
N ALA A 387 33.66 2.83 45.73
CA ALA A 387 32.43 2.32 45.13
C ALA A 387 32.45 0.80 44.95
N THR A 388 31.27 0.19 44.80
CA THR A 388 31.10 -1.23 44.46
C THR A 388 30.35 -1.38 43.14
N VAL A 389 30.64 -2.46 42.39
CA VAL A 389 29.97 -2.81 41.13
C VAL A 389 29.71 -4.32 41.13
N ASP A 390 28.48 -4.72 41.43
CA ASP A 390 28.10 -6.12 41.63
C ASP A 390 27.17 -6.64 40.53
N PHE A 391 27.56 -7.71 39.84
CA PHE A 391 26.73 -8.36 38.83
C PHE A 391 25.77 -9.38 39.47
N ASN A 392 24.52 -9.42 39.03
CA ASN A 392 23.51 -10.36 39.53
C ASN A 392 23.84 -11.81 39.12
N THR A 393 23.34 -12.78 39.89
CA THR A 393 23.41 -14.21 39.54
C THR A 393 22.75 -14.51 38.20
N THR A 394 21.57 -13.94 37.97
CA THR A 394 20.72 -14.18 36.79
C THR A 394 21.13 -13.32 35.60
N THR A 395 21.32 -13.95 34.44
CA THR A 395 21.60 -13.30 33.15
C THR A 395 20.61 -13.81 32.11
N THR A 396 20.03 -12.92 31.30
CA THR A 396 19.11 -13.28 30.22
C THR A 396 19.81 -13.29 28.85
N PRO A 397 19.45 -14.17 27.89
CA PRO A 397 18.51 -15.29 28.02
C PRO A 397 18.92 -16.31 29.11
N THR A 398 17.95 -16.82 29.86
CA THR A 398 18.14 -17.69 31.04
C THR A 398 18.01 -19.19 30.76
N GLY A 399 17.48 -19.55 29.59
CA GLY A 399 17.35 -20.92 29.12
C GLY A 399 17.68 -21.02 27.63
N ASN A 400 17.80 -22.26 27.13
CA ASN A 400 18.07 -22.49 25.73
C ASN A 400 16.88 -22.05 24.87
N GLY A 401 17.16 -21.40 23.75
CA GLY A 401 16.16 -20.89 22.82
C GLY A 401 16.62 -21.04 21.38
N GLU A 402 15.67 -20.95 20.45
CA GLU A 402 15.87 -21.21 19.02
C GLU A 402 15.59 -19.93 18.17
N PRO A 403 16.36 -18.83 18.32
CA PRO A 403 16.18 -17.64 17.50
C PRO A 403 16.37 -17.91 16.01
N ALA A 404 15.43 -17.42 15.20
CA ALA A 404 15.59 -17.29 13.76
C ALA A 404 16.56 -16.14 13.40
N VAL A 405 16.98 -16.10 12.14
CA VAL A 405 17.71 -14.97 11.51
C VAL A 405 16.89 -13.69 11.68
N GLN A 406 17.45 -12.71 12.39
CA GLN A 406 16.79 -11.45 12.76
C GLN A 406 17.81 -10.41 13.24
N ASN A 407 17.46 -9.13 13.14
CA ASN A 407 18.25 -8.03 13.72
C ASN A 407 17.84 -7.78 15.18
N ASP A 408 18.66 -7.04 15.93
CA ASP A 408 18.35 -6.53 17.28
C ASP A 408 17.99 -7.59 18.35
N LEU A 409 18.51 -8.80 18.22
CA LEU A 409 18.35 -9.85 19.24
C LEU A 409 19.13 -9.50 20.52
N THR A 410 18.48 -9.62 21.68
CA THR A 410 19.15 -9.48 22.98
C THR A 410 19.92 -10.75 23.32
N MET A 411 21.25 -10.70 23.15
CA MET A 411 22.14 -11.86 23.29
C MET A 411 22.68 -12.04 24.72
N TRP A 412 22.69 -10.97 25.51
CA TRP A 412 23.09 -10.96 26.92
C TRP A 412 22.49 -9.76 27.66
N GLN A 413 22.00 -9.95 28.88
CA GLN A 413 21.63 -8.85 29.77
C GLN A 413 21.73 -9.28 31.24
N ASN A 414 22.27 -8.40 32.07
CA ASN A 414 22.40 -8.57 33.52
C ASN A 414 22.01 -7.27 34.24
N VAL A 415 21.59 -7.37 35.51
CA VAL A 415 21.34 -6.21 36.37
C VAL A 415 22.55 -6.02 37.28
N VAL A 416 23.22 -4.89 37.16
CA VAL A 416 24.44 -4.56 37.91
C VAL A 416 24.09 -3.55 39.00
N THR A 417 24.45 -3.82 40.24
CA THR A 417 24.22 -2.92 41.37
C THR A 417 25.48 -2.08 41.61
N VAL A 418 25.36 -0.76 41.53
CA VAL A 418 26.42 0.20 41.83
C VAL A 418 26.21 0.78 43.23
N GLY A 419 27.19 0.63 44.11
CA GLY A 419 27.09 1.00 45.54
C GLY A 419 28.14 2.03 45.99
N ASN A 420 27.86 2.66 47.13
CA ASN A 420 28.58 3.77 47.77
C ASN A 420 28.67 5.07 46.95
N ARG A 421 29.13 5.03 45.69
CA ARG A 421 29.27 6.19 44.78
C ARG A 421 28.98 5.80 43.34
N ALA A 422 28.83 6.80 42.48
CA ALA A 422 28.78 6.61 41.04
C ALA A 422 30.15 6.14 40.49
N VAL A 423 30.14 5.44 39.36
CA VAL A 423 31.34 4.95 38.66
C VAL A 423 31.34 5.35 37.19
N ASN A 424 32.52 5.49 36.59
CA ASN A 424 32.71 5.68 35.16
C ASN A 424 33.13 4.35 34.50
N LEU A 425 32.27 3.75 33.68
CA LEU A 425 32.59 2.59 32.85
C LEU A 425 33.43 3.04 31.66
N SER A 426 34.68 2.57 31.57
CA SER A 426 35.62 2.90 30.49
C SER A 426 35.90 1.73 29.54
N TYR A 427 35.61 0.49 29.92
CA TYR A 427 35.77 -0.68 29.06
C TYR A 427 34.89 -1.84 29.54
N ILE A 428 34.32 -2.61 28.62
CA ILE A 428 33.77 -3.94 28.92
C ILE A 428 33.89 -4.88 27.71
N THR A 429 34.25 -6.14 27.94
CA THR A 429 34.34 -7.15 26.86
C THR A 429 33.61 -8.45 27.20
N PHE A 430 33.04 -9.07 26.17
CA PHE A 430 32.32 -10.34 26.26
C PHE A 430 32.95 -11.35 25.31
N ARG A 431 33.13 -12.59 25.76
CA ARG A 431 33.54 -13.71 24.90
C ARG A 431 32.30 -14.45 24.38
N GLN A 432 32.25 -14.73 23.09
CA GLN A 432 31.32 -15.67 22.49
C GLN A 432 31.72 -17.12 22.88
N ILE A 433 30.70 -17.95 23.14
CA ILE A 433 30.83 -19.37 23.45
C ILE A 433 29.78 -20.12 22.62
N GLY A 434 30.18 -21.16 21.89
CA GLY A 434 29.32 -21.91 20.98
C GLY A 434 29.93 -22.03 19.59
N SER A 435 29.20 -22.61 18.63
CA SER A 435 29.70 -22.95 17.29
C SER A 435 29.49 -21.89 16.19
N VAL A 436 28.90 -20.72 16.50
CA VAL A 436 28.81 -19.61 15.52
C VAL A 436 30.18 -18.99 15.18
N GLY A 437 30.35 -18.60 13.93
CA GLY A 437 31.48 -17.80 13.45
C GLY A 437 31.16 -16.30 13.38
N SER A 438 32.16 -15.49 13.04
CA SER A 438 32.07 -14.03 12.95
C SER A 438 31.15 -13.49 11.84
N SER A 439 30.69 -14.35 10.92
CA SER A 439 29.67 -14.04 9.91
C SER A 439 28.24 -14.32 10.37
N ASP A 440 28.06 -15.25 11.32
CA ASP A 440 26.75 -15.74 11.76
C ASP A 440 26.05 -14.78 12.72
N ILE A 441 26.83 -14.08 13.58
CA ILE A 441 26.36 -13.02 14.47
C ILE A 441 27.25 -11.76 14.37
N LYS A 442 26.63 -10.57 14.35
CA LYS A 442 27.32 -9.31 14.01
C LYS A 442 26.67 -8.07 14.63
N ASN A 443 27.29 -6.90 14.40
CA ASN A 443 26.80 -5.57 14.75
C ASN A 443 26.42 -5.37 16.23
N PHE A 444 27.24 -5.84 17.16
CA PHE A 444 26.93 -5.82 18.59
C PHE A 444 26.84 -4.39 19.15
N ARG A 445 25.78 -4.11 19.92
CA ARG A 445 25.45 -2.81 20.52
C ARG A 445 25.29 -2.97 22.03
N LEU A 446 26.05 -2.22 22.83
CA LEU A 446 25.93 -2.18 24.30
C LEU A 446 24.95 -1.08 24.72
N TYR A 447 24.02 -1.42 25.60
CA TYR A 447 23.05 -0.51 26.20
C TYR A 447 23.19 -0.52 27.73
N ILE A 448 23.19 0.68 28.32
CA ILE A 448 23.13 0.90 29.78
C ILE A 448 21.86 1.72 30.06
N ASP A 449 20.96 1.18 30.90
CA ASP A 449 19.65 1.78 31.22
C ASP A 449 18.88 2.21 29.96
N GLY A 450 18.86 1.32 28.95
CA GLY A 450 18.17 1.54 27.66
C GLY A 450 18.86 2.49 26.67
N THR A 451 19.93 3.18 27.08
CA THR A 451 20.71 4.08 26.21
C THR A 451 21.91 3.34 25.60
N GLN A 452 22.12 3.41 24.29
CA GLN A 452 23.35 2.84 23.68
C GLN A 452 24.58 3.59 24.19
N VAL A 453 25.66 2.87 24.51
CA VAL A 453 26.94 3.44 24.89
C VAL A 453 28.06 2.94 23.97
N GLY A 454 28.90 3.86 23.50
CA GLY A 454 29.94 3.56 22.52
C GLY A 454 29.41 3.23 21.12
N SER A 455 30.36 2.96 20.22
CA SER A 455 30.09 2.51 18.85
C SER A 455 29.64 1.05 18.81
N ALA A 456 28.93 0.66 17.75
CA ALA A 456 28.63 -0.75 17.50
C ALA A 456 29.89 -1.51 17.07
N VAL A 457 30.06 -2.73 17.60
CA VAL A 457 31.17 -3.63 17.27
C VAL A 457 30.73 -4.52 16.09
N ALA A 458 31.30 -4.30 14.91
CA ALA A 458 30.80 -4.90 13.66
C ALA A 458 30.83 -6.45 13.64
N SER A 459 31.86 -7.07 14.21
CA SER A 459 32.03 -8.53 14.25
C SER A 459 32.76 -8.98 15.52
N LEU A 460 32.80 -10.29 15.75
CA LEU A 460 33.76 -10.88 16.70
C LEU A 460 35.20 -10.60 16.24
N ASP A 461 36.13 -10.50 17.20
CA ASP A 461 37.58 -10.51 16.92
C ASP A 461 38.08 -11.94 16.62
N ALA A 462 39.37 -12.07 16.29
CA ALA A 462 40.02 -13.35 15.99
C ALA A 462 40.05 -14.35 17.18
N ASN A 463 39.74 -13.90 18.40
CA ASN A 463 39.72 -14.69 19.62
C ASN A 463 38.27 -15.00 20.10
N GLY A 464 37.25 -14.52 19.38
CA GLY A 464 35.85 -14.65 19.74
C GLY A 464 35.34 -13.63 20.76
N TYR A 465 35.99 -12.47 20.90
CA TYR A 465 35.57 -11.39 21.80
C TYR A 465 34.82 -10.26 21.09
N ILE A 466 33.97 -9.59 21.87
CA ILE A 466 33.28 -8.33 21.57
C ILE A 466 33.84 -7.32 22.57
N ALA A 467 34.46 -6.24 22.12
CA ALA A 467 35.09 -5.25 23.00
C ALA A 467 34.44 -3.87 22.85
N PHE A 468 33.81 -3.39 23.92
CA PHE A 468 33.25 -2.04 24.01
C PHE A 468 34.24 -1.14 24.77
N ASP A 469 35.16 -0.51 24.02
CA ASP A 469 36.04 0.51 24.55
C ASP A 469 35.28 1.84 24.66
N LEU A 470 35.19 2.38 25.89
CA LEU A 470 34.57 3.65 26.22
C LEU A 470 35.61 4.64 26.79
N SER A 471 36.90 4.37 26.69
CA SER A 471 37.96 5.14 27.36
C SER A 471 38.07 6.59 26.88
N ALA A 472 37.67 6.86 25.62
CA ALA A 472 37.56 8.22 25.08
C ALA A 472 36.31 9.00 25.56
N ALA A 473 35.29 8.31 26.07
CA ALA A 473 34.00 8.88 26.47
C ALA A 473 33.29 7.99 27.51
N SER A 474 33.88 7.88 28.72
CA SER A 474 33.44 6.91 29.72
C SER A 474 32.00 7.14 30.17
N LYS A 475 31.19 6.09 30.21
CA LYS A 475 29.80 6.18 30.68
C LYS A 475 29.78 6.31 32.20
N LYS A 476 29.35 7.46 32.72
CA LYS A 476 28.97 7.59 34.13
C LYS A 476 27.73 6.72 34.42
N ILE A 477 27.78 5.99 35.53
CA ILE A 477 26.74 5.11 36.03
C ILE A 477 26.49 5.48 37.49
N GLU A 478 25.28 5.98 37.78
CA GLU A 478 24.87 6.38 39.13
C GLU A 478 24.55 5.16 40.01
N THR A 479 24.55 5.34 41.33
CA THR A 479 24.24 4.28 42.30
C THR A 479 22.85 3.64 42.10
N GLY A 480 22.69 2.41 42.58
CA GLY A 480 21.47 1.60 42.47
C GLY A 480 21.60 0.49 41.43
N SER A 481 20.49 -0.18 41.13
CA SER A 481 20.42 -1.25 40.12
C SER A 481 20.35 -0.68 38.70
N ARG A 482 21.18 -1.21 37.80
CA ARG A 482 21.42 -0.71 36.44
C ARG A 482 21.32 -1.86 35.43
N THR A 483 20.69 -1.64 34.29
CA THR A 483 20.51 -2.70 33.29
C THR A 483 21.58 -2.61 32.22
N PHE A 484 22.47 -3.59 32.17
CA PHE A 484 23.49 -3.75 31.13
C PHE A 484 22.97 -4.77 30.11
N LYS A 485 22.89 -4.40 28.83
CA LYS A 485 22.35 -5.26 27.76
C LYS A 485 23.23 -5.22 26.50
N VAL A 486 23.58 -6.38 25.96
CA VAL A 486 24.19 -6.53 24.63
C VAL A 486 23.13 -7.01 23.64
N VAL A 487 22.99 -6.28 22.55
CA VAL A 487 22.12 -6.56 21.41
C VAL A 487 22.99 -6.87 20.19
N GLY A 488 22.55 -7.73 19.28
CA GLY A 488 23.26 -8.00 18.03
C GLY A 488 22.35 -8.63 16.98
N ASP A 489 22.83 -8.72 15.74
CA ASP A 489 22.07 -9.27 14.62
C ASP A 489 22.49 -10.73 14.35
N VAL A 490 21.51 -11.62 14.17
CA VAL A 490 21.69 -13.02 13.74
C VAL A 490 21.51 -13.08 12.23
N ALA A 491 22.56 -13.44 11.49
CA ALA A 491 22.64 -13.31 10.04
C ALA A 491 22.70 -14.65 9.28
N SER A 492 23.32 -15.68 9.87
CA SER A 492 23.42 -17.03 9.28
C SER A 492 23.70 -18.05 10.38
N GLY A 493 23.88 -19.33 10.02
CA GLY A 493 24.41 -20.32 10.94
C GLY A 493 23.36 -21.18 11.64
N SER A 494 22.26 -21.52 10.97
CA SER A 494 21.30 -22.54 11.41
C SER A 494 21.98 -23.78 12.01
N THR A 495 21.43 -24.30 13.11
CA THR A 495 21.97 -25.36 13.99
C THR A 495 23.23 -25.01 14.79
N LYS A 496 23.90 -23.87 14.53
CA LYS A 496 25.03 -23.41 15.37
C LYS A 496 24.53 -22.74 16.64
N THR A 497 25.37 -22.72 17.67
CA THR A 497 25.03 -22.18 19.00
C THR A 497 25.81 -20.92 19.34
N PHE A 498 25.21 -20.03 20.15
CA PHE A 498 25.89 -18.90 20.76
C PHE A 498 25.42 -18.63 22.21
N SER A 499 26.35 -18.15 23.01
CA SER A 499 26.21 -17.59 24.35
C SER A 499 27.26 -16.49 24.47
N LEU A 500 26.99 -15.41 25.20
CA LEU A 500 28.00 -14.40 25.52
C LEU A 500 28.35 -14.49 27.00
N SER A 501 29.64 -14.26 27.32
CA SER A 501 30.18 -14.45 28.67
C SER A 501 31.18 -13.36 29.02
N LEU A 502 30.89 -12.61 30.09
CA LEU A 502 31.88 -11.78 30.79
C LEU A 502 32.70 -12.72 31.69
N ARG A 503 33.98 -12.96 31.40
CA ARG A 503 34.71 -14.15 31.89
C ARG A 503 35.40 -13.93 33.22
N GLN A 504 36.06 -12.78 33.41
CA GLN A 504 36.89 -12.46 34.58
C GLN A 504 36.70 -10.98 34.99
N PRO A 505 36.98 -10.58 36.25
CA PRO A 505 36.66 -9.21 36.71
C PRO A 505 37.45 -8.11 36.00
N SER A 506 38.58 -8.44 35.35
CA SER A 506 39.37 -7.50 34.55
C SER A 506 38.88 -7.38 33.08
N ASP A 507 37.80 -8.08 32.70
CA ASP A 507 37.09 -7.84 31.43
C ASP A 507 36.18 -6.60 31.49
N VAL A 508 35.97 -6.02 32.68
CA VAL A 508 35.24 -4.77 32.92
C VAL A 508 36.15 -3.78 33.63
N VAL A 509 36.14 -2.52 33.20
CA VAL A 509 36.91 -1.43 33.81
C VAL A 509 35.96 -0.30 34.19
N VAL A 510 35.86 -0.07 35.50
CA VAL A 510 34.99 0.91 36.15
C VAL A 510 35.80 1.73 37.14
N VAL A 511 35.70 3.04 37.08
CA VAL A 511 36.47 3.99 37.90
C VAL A 511 35.57 4.68 38.93
N ASP A 512 35.96 4.70 40.20
CA ASP A 512 35.31 5.48 41.25
C ASP A 512 35.36 6.98 40.91
N THR A 513 34.20 7.66 40.94
CA THR A 513 34.10 9.07 40.49
C THR A 513 34.67 10.11 41.45
N GLU A 514 34.95 9.77 42.70
CA GLU A 514 35.61 10.66 43.67
C GLU A 514 37.10 10.35 43.81
N TYR A 515 37.47 9.06 43.88
CA TYR A 515 38.87 8.65 44.10
C TYR A 515 39.68 8.38 42.83
N ASN A 516 39.05 8.43 41.65
CA ASN A 516 39.67 8.15 40.35
C ASN A 516 40.41 6.79 40.32
N ALA A 517 39.86 5.81 41.04
CA ALA A 517 40.48 4.51 41.29
C ALA A 517 39.60 3.37 40.74
N ASN A 518 40.23 2.40 40.09
CA ASN A 518 39.53 1.28 39.46
C ASN A 518 38.87 0.36 40.51
N VAL A 519 37.56 0.16 40.37
CA VAL A 519 36.73 -0.67 41.27
C VAL A 519 36.83 -2.14 40.85
N LEU A 520 36.94 -3.04 41.83
CA LEU A 520 36.87 -4.48 41.57
C LEU A 520 35.41 -4.92 41.45
N ALA A 521 35.03 -5.39 40.26
CA ALA A 521 33.72 -5.97 40.04
C ALA A 521 33.53 -7.26 40.84
N THR A 522 32.36 -7.43 41.45
CA THR A 522 31.93 -8.62 42.18
C THR A 522 30.76 -9.30 41.45
N ARG A 523 30.34 -10.47 41.93
CA ARG A 523 29.06 -11.07 41.53
C ARG A 523 28.33 -11.58 42.77
N ALA A 524 27.07 -11.17 42.95
CA ALA A 524 26.25 -11.50 44.12
C ALA A 524 26.91 -11.20 45.47
N GLY A 525 27.65 -10.09 45.55
CA GLY A 525 28.37 -9.62 46.74
C GLY A 525 29.65 -10.39 47.08
N VAL A 526 30.09 -11.33 46.23
CA VAL A 526 31.25 -12.19 46.46
C VAL A 526 32.24 -12.16 45.27
N THR A 527 33.33 -12.92 45.38
CA THR A 527 34.35 -13.07 44.34
C THR A 527 33.74 -13.29 42.96
N PHE A 528 34.17 -12.48 41.99
CA PHE A 528 33.65 -12.51 40.63
C PHE A 528 33.76 -13.91 40.00
N SER A 529 32.71 -14.31 39.31
CA SER A 529 32.63 -15.55 38.53
C SER A 529 31.92 -15.24 37.21
N SER A 530 32.21 -16.01 36.15
CA SER A 530 31.81 -15.64 34.78
C SER A 530 30.29 -15.45 34.64
N VAL A 531 29.89 -14.31 34.08
CA VAL A 531 28.49 -13.91 33.90
C VAL A 531 28.07 -14.20 32.46
N SER A 532 27.41 -15.32 32.24
CA SER A 532 27.07 -15.85 30.90
C SER A 532 25.56 -15.90 30.67
N SER A 533 25.12 -15.66 29.43
CA SER A 533 23.77 -16.02 28.97
C SER A 533 23.67 -17.51 28.62
N ALA A 534 22.46 -18.08 28.65
CA ALA A 534 22.22 -19.47 28.23
C ALA A 534 22.43 -19.65 26.72
N ALA A 535 22.82 -20.86 26.30
CA ALA A 535 23.13 -21.15 24.91
C ALA A 535 21.87 -21.10 24.03
N GLN A 536 21.88 -20.23 23.02
CA GLN A 536 20.86 -20.16 21.98
C GLN A 536 21.33 -20.93 20.76
N THR A 537 20.47 -21.74 20.14
CA THR A 537 20.72 -22.36 18.83
C THR A 537 20.07 -21.50 17.74
N ILE A 538 20.70 -21.31 16.60
CA ILE A 538 20.07 -20.60 15.48
C ILE A 538 19.13 -21.59 14.75
N ALA A 539 17.87 -21.22 14.56
CA ALA A 539 16.85 -22.13 14.05
C ALA A 539 17.18 -22.74 12.67
N SER A 540 16.81 -24.01 12.47
CA SER A 540 16.91 -24.73 11.20
C SER A 540 15.84 -24.33 10.20
N GLY A 541 16.05 -24.65 8.91
CA GLY A 541 15.08 -24.40 7.85
C GLY A 541 13.73 -25.09 8.03
N GLY A 542 12.66 -24.35 7.76
CA GLY A 542 11.30 -24.85 7.64
C GLY A 542 10.58 -24.23 6.44
N LEU A 543 9.61 -24.93 5.88
CA LEU A 543 8.80 -24.45 4.75
C LEU A 543 7.33 -24.81 4.96
N THR A 544 6.47 -23.80 5.02
CA THR A 544 5.02 -23.98 5.07
C THR A 544 4.39 -23.74 3.70
N ILE A 545 3.42 -24.58 3.33
CA ILE A 545 2.56 -24.41 2.16
C ILE A 545 1.11 -24.30 2.66
N THR A 546 0.41 -23.24 2.28
CA THR A 546 -1.00 -23.00 2.64
C THR A 546 -1.80 -22.63 1.40
N LYS A 547 -3.08 -23.03 1.29
CA LYS A 547 -3.98 -22.53 0.22
C LYS A 547 -4.06 -20.99 0.29
N ALA A 548 -3.93 -20.32 -0.85
CA ALA A 548 -4.01 -18.87 -0.93
C ALA A 548 -5.48 -18.39 -0.87
N GLY A 549 -5.71 -17.20 -0.30
CA GLY A 549 -7.05 -16.63 -0.15
C GLY A 549 -7.75 -16.30 -1.47
N ASP A 550 -6.98 -16.12 -2.55
CA ASP A 550 -7.43 -15.85 -3.92
C ASP A 550 -7.43 -17.10 -4.82
N SER A 551 -7.29 -18.31 -4.25
CA SER A 551 -7.42 -19.55 -5.01
C SER A 551 -8.79 -19.59 -5.71
N PRO A 552 -8.86 -19.92 -7.03
CA PRO A 552 -10.10 -19.92 -7.80
C PRO A 552 -11.26 -20.65 -7.11
N SER A 553 -12.47 -20.10 -7.20
CA SER A 553 -13.70 -20.69 -6.66
C SER A 553 -14.93 -20.43 -7.55
N SER A 554 -14.71 -19.96 -8.78
CA SER A 554 -15.75 -19.74 -9.79
C SER A 554 -15.75 -20.87 -10.80
N ASN A 555 -16.84 -21.00 -11.56
CA ASN A 555 -16.95 -22.01 -12.59
C ASN A 555 -15.90 -21.77 -13.71
N VAL A 556 -15.38 -22.86 -14.26
CA VAL A 556 -14.38 -22.87 -15.34
C VAL A 556 -15.01 -23.35 -16.64
N THR A 557 -14.62 -22.77 -17.77
CA THR A 557 -15.25 -23.08 -19.06
C THR A 557 -14.81 -24.45 -19.58
N LEU A 558 -15.76 -25.28 -20.01
CA LEU A 558 -15.52 -26.58 -20.63
C LEU A 558 -14.59 -26.42 -21.85
N GLY A 559 -13.56 -27.25 -21.96
CA GLY A 559 -12.60 -27.23 -23.07
C GLY A 559 -11.62 -26.06 -23.07
N ALA A 560 -11.64 -25.17 -22.06
CA ALA A 560 -10.67 -24.09 -21.96
C ALA A 560 -9.26 -24.63 -21.66
N SER A 561 -8.28 -24.18 -22.43
CA SER A 561 -6.87 -24.46 -22.17
C SER A 561 -6.29 -23.52 -21.11
N ASP A 562 -5.23 -23.98 -20.44
CA ASP A 562 -4.37 -23.19 -19.55
C ASP A 562 -5.12 -22.44 -18.42
N VAL A 563 -6.03 -23.13 -17.74
CA VAL A 563 -6.83 -22.53 -16.66
C VAL A 563 -6.12 -22.67 -15.33
N VAL A 564 -6.03 -21.58 -14.55
CA VAL A 564 -5.59 -21.62 -13.15
C VAL A 564 -6.65 -22.38 -12.34
N LEU A 565 -6.27 -23.53 -11.77
CA LEU A 565 -7.19 -24.40 -11.01
C LEU A 565 -6.98 -24.30 -9.49
N ALA A 566 -5.79 -23.86 -9.04
CA ALA A 566 -5.50 -23.68 -7.62
C ALA A 566 -4.36 -22.68 -7.37
N LYS A 567 -4.36 -22.07 -6.18
CA LYS A 567 -3.26 -21.22 -5.70
C LYS A 567 -2.86 -21.53 -4.25
N TYR A 568 -1.57 -21.43 -3.98
CA TYR A 568 -0.95 -21.67 -2.67
C TYR A 568 0.11 -20.60 -2.37
N THR A 569 0.39 -20.40 -1.09
CA THR A 569 1.46 -19.55 -0.59
C THR A 569 2.55 -20.41 0.05
N LEU A 570 3.79 -20.22 -0.39
CA LEU A 570 5.00 -20.87 0.11
C LEU A 570 5.77 -19.87 0.96
N LYS A 571 6.15 -20.26 2.19
CA LYS A 571 6.95 -19.42 3.10
C LYS A 571 8.11 -20.22 3.71
N ALA A 572 9.35 -19.80 3.46
CA ALA A 572 10.52 -20.35 4.12
C ALA A 572 10.81 -19.62 5.45
N THR A 573 11.31 -20.35 6.44
CA THR A 573 11.68 -19.88 7.77
C THR A 573 13.05 -20.41 8.16
N GLY A 574 13.79 -19.66 9.00
CA GLY A 574 15.17 -20.00 9.40
C GLY A 574 16.20 -19.72 8.31
N GLU A 575 16.10 -20.42 7.18
CA GLU A 575 17.01 -20.34 6.03
C GLU A 575 16.27 -20.59 4.70
N ALA A 576 16.96 -20.42 3.57
CA ALA A 576 16.38 -20.76 2.26
C ALA A 576 16.16 -22.28 2.12
N VAL A 577 15.02 -22.67 1.56
CA VAL A 577 14.62 -24.07 1.37
C VAL A 577 14.48 -24.36 -0.12
N LYS A 578 15.30 -25.29 -0.62
CA LYS A 578 15.22 -25.82 -1.98
C LYS A 578 14.16 -26.93 -2.02
N ILE A 579 13.07 -26.71 -2.74
CA ILE A 579 12.07 -27.73 -3.07
C ILE A 579 12.59 -28.51 -4.28
N GLU A 580 12.69 -29.84 -4.17
CA GLU A 580 13.15 -30.70 -5.26
C GLU A 580 12.00 -31.18 -6.11
N THR A 581 10.95 -31.71 -5.47
CA THR A 581 9.72 -32.16 -6.15
C THR A 581 8.45 -31.68 -5.44
N LEU A 582 7.36 -31.53 -6.19
CA LEU A 582 6.00 -31.32 -5.68
C LEU A 582 5.05 -32.32 -6.34
N LYS A 583 4.07 -32.80 -5.56
CA LYS A 583 3.08 -33.78 -6.01
C LYS A 583 1.71 -33.13 -6.12
N VAL A 584 0.99 -33.37 -7.21
CA VAL A 584 -0.35 -32.82 -7.44
C VAL A 584 -1.30 -33.92 -7.92
N VAL A 585 -2.55 -33.83 -7.50
CA VAL A 585 -3.69 -34.59 -8.03
C VAL A 585 -4.88 -33.69 -8.32
N VAL A 586 -5.77 -34.15 -9.20
CA VAL A 586 -7.15 -33.66 -9.33
C VAL A 586 -8.13 -34.70 -8.76
N ALA A 587 -9.00 -34.30 -7.85
CA ALA A 587 -10.25 -35.02 -7.59
C ALA A 587 -11.32 -34.53 -8.58
N SER A 588 -12.11 -35.44 -9.13
CA SER A 588 -13.24 -35.12 -10.03
C SER A 588 -14.50 -35.88 -9.59
N SER A 589 -15.68 -35.31 -9.86
CA SER A 589 -16.97 -35.98 -9.66
C SER A 589 -17.23 -37.13 -10.63
N ASP A 590 -16.84 -37.00 -11.90
CA ASP A 590 -16.98 -38.08 -12.87
C ASP A 590 -15.90 -39.16 -12.65
N SER A 591 -16.29 -40.44 -12.79
CA SER A 591 -15.42 -41.60 -12.58
C SER A 591 -14.36 -41.80 -13.67
N ASN A 592 -14.64 -41.37 -14.89
CA ASN A 592 -13.96 -41.76 -16.13
C ASN A 592 -12.74 -40.88 -16.43
N ILE A 593 -12.83 -39.57 -16.17
CA ILE A 593 -11.70 -38.61 -16.26
C ILE A 593 -10.50 -39.18 -15.49
N GLY A 594 -9.44 -39.60 -16.19
CA GLY A 594 -8.26 -40.24 -15.59
C GLY A 594 -7.14 -39.26 -15.23
N SER A 595 -6.98 -38.22 -16.03
CA SER A 595 -6.08 -37.07 -15.79
C SER A 595 -6.48 -35.88 -16.67
N LEU A 596 -6.14 -34.66 -16.26
CA LEU A 596 -6.31 -33.46 -17.10
C LEU A 596 -5.03 -33.16 -17.91
N ARG A 597 -5.16 -32.60 -19.12
CA ARG A 597 -4.02 -32.25 -19.97
C ARG A 597 -3.24 -31.04 -19.47
N ASN A 598 -1.99 -30.97 -19.91
CA ASN A 598 -1.11 -29.80 -19.81
C ASN A 598 -0.95 -29.19 -18.40
N GLY A 599 -0.99 -30.05 -17.38
CA GLY A 599 -0.73 -29.67 -16.00
C GLY A 599 0.66 -29.04 -15.82
N ARG A 600 0.74 -27.90 -15.13
CA ARG A 600 2.02 -27.28 -14.75
C ARG A 600 1.91 -26.40 -13.51
N LEU A 601 3.07 -26.05 -12.94
CA LEU A 601 3.21 -25.21 -11.76
C LEU A 601 3.88 -23.88 -12.15
N MET A 602 3.38 -22.77 -11.61
CA MET A 602 3.96 -21.43 -11.77
C MET A 602 4.33 -20.87 -10.39
N ALA A 603 5.59 -20.52 -10.16
CA ALA A 603 6.03 -19.80 -8.97
C ALA A 603 6.29 -18.32 -9.32
N ASN A 604 5.56 -17.40 -8.70
CA ASN A 604 5.60 -15.96 -8.99
C ASN A 604 5.52 -15.66 -10.50
N ASN A 605 4.55 -16.27 -11.19
CA ASN A 605 4.32 -16.21 -12.65
C ASN A 605 5.42 -16.80 -13.55
N VAL A 606 6.41 -17.51 -13.00
CA VAL A 606 7.44 -18.24 -13.76
C VAL A 606 7.20 -19.75 -13.64
N GLN A 607 7.20 -20.48 -14.76
CA GLN A 607 7.00 -21.94 -14.73
C GLN A 607 8.12 -22.64 -13.95
N ILE A 608 7.74 -23.57 -13.07
CA ILE A 608 8.66 -24.46 -12.36
C ILE A 608 8.36 -25.93 -12.68
N GLY A 609 9.39 -26.66 -13.10
CA GLY A 609 9.26 -28.01 -13.62
C GLY A 609 8.60 -28.10 -15.01
N SER A 610 8.47 -29.33 -15.51
CA SER A 610 7.89 -29.63 -16.82
C SER A 610 6.36 -29.57 -16.81
N THR A 611 5.77 -29.35 -17.98
CA THR A 611 4.35 -29.62 -18.22
C THR A 611 4.12 -31.14 -18.27
N ALA A 612 3.07 -31.64 -17.62
CA ALA A 612 2.70 -33.06 -17.56
C ALA A 612 1.20 -33.23 -17.26
N SER A 613 0.58 -34.33 -17.70
CA SER A 613 -0.84 -34.59 -17.45
C SER A 613 -1.11 -34.77 -15.93
N LEU A 614 -2.16 -34.13 -15.43
CA LEU A 614 -2.49 -33.99 -14.01
C LEU A 614 -3.38 -35.16 -13.56
N GLY A 615 -2.77 -36.15 -12.90
CA GLY A 615 -3.40 -37.42 -12.53
C GLY A 615 -4.51 -37.31 -11.50
N LYS A 616 -5.49 -38.22 -11.61
CA LYS A 616 -6.62 -38.28 -10.70
C LYS A 616 -6.27 -38.85 -9.33
N SER A 617 -6.75 -38.20 -8.28
CA SER A 617 -6.64 -38.66 -6.90
C SER A 617 -7.18 -40.09 -6.73
N GLY A 618 -6.41 -40.94 -6.07
CA GLY A 618 -6.68 -42.38 -5.94
C GLY A 618 -6.32 -43.24 -7.16
N VAL A 619 -5.92 -42.65 -8.29
CA VAL A 619 -5.54 -43.36 -9.53
C VAL A 619 -4.07 -43.10 -9.89
N ALA A 620 -3.66 -41.83 -10.00
CA ALA A 620 -2.30 -41.42 -10.35
C ALA A 620 -1.93 -40.07 -9.73
N THR A 621 -0.67 -39.90 -9.32
CA THR A 621 -0.16 -38.65 -8.72
C THR A 621 0.96 -38.07 -9.57
N THR A 622 0.73 -36.89 -10.15
CA THR A 622 1.73 -36.22 -10.98
C THR A 622 2.80 -35.61 -10.09
N THR A 623 4.05 -36.05 -10.27
CA THR A 623 5.20 -35.56 -9.51
C THR A 623 6.05 -34.65 -10.40
N TYR A 624 6.06 -33.36 -10.09
CA TYR A 624 6.84 -32.34 -10.79
C TYR A 624 8.21 -32.21 -10.13
N THR A 625 9.28 -32.30 -10.92
CA THR A 625 10.63 -31.94 -10.45
C THR A 625 10.84 -30.45 -10.67
N VAL A 626 10.93 -29.68 -9.58
CA VAL A 626 10.86 -28.21 -9.60
C VAL A 626 12.20 -27.51 -9.30
N ASN A 627 13.06 -28.11 -8.45
CA ASN A 627 14.35 -27.54 -8.02
C ASN A 627 14.31 -26.05 -7.57
N TYR A 628 13.17 -25.58 -7.05
CA TYR A 628 12.91 -24.18 -6.77
C TYR A 628 13.28 -23.80 -5.33
N THR A 629 13.98 -22.68 -5.12
CA THR A 629 14.43 -22.25 -3.79
C THR A 629 13.56 -21.10 -3.25
N VAL A 630 12.89 -21.34 -2.13
CA VAL A 630 12.13 -20.32 -1.38
C VAL A 630 13.07 -19.68 -0.36
N VAL A 631 13.16 -18.35 -0.35
CA VAL A 631 14.05 -17.58 0.55
C VAL A 631 13.22 -16.96 1.68
N PRO A 632 13.70 -16.90 2.95
CA PRO A 632 12.95 -16.30 4.05
C PRO A 632 12.70 -14.80 3.86
N GLY A 633 11.61 -14.31 4.46
CA GLY A 633 11.27 -12.89 4.46
C GLY A 633 10.38 -12.42 3.30
N ALA A 634 10.11 -13.28 2.31
CA ALA A 634 9.14 -13.03 1.25
C ALA A 634 8.27 -14.26 0.98
N ASP A 635 7.01 -14.03 0.64
CA ASP A 635 6.07 -15.07 0.22
C ASP A 635 6.29 -15.42 -1.25
N VAL A 636 6.14 -16.70 -1.61
CA VAL A 636 6.08 -17.16 -3.00
C VAL A 636 4.66 -17.63 -3.31
N ALA A 637 4.05 -17.06 -4.34
CA ALA A 637 2.78 -17.52 -4.88
C ALA A 637 3.04 -18.71 -5.82
N LEU A 638 2.37 -19.83 -5.56
CA LEU A 638 2.38 -21.03 -6.39
C LEU A 638 1.00 -21.23 -7.01
N GLU A 639 0.91 -21.13 -8.33
CA GLU A 639 -0.30 -21.41 -9.10
C GLU A 639 -0.19 -22.77 -9.79
N ILE A 640 -1.31 -23.48 -9.93
CA ILE A 640 -1.40 -24.75 -10.64
C ILE A 640 -2.37 -24.59 -11.80
N HIS A 641 -1.87 -24.86 -13.00
CA HIS A 641 -2.60 -24.75 -14.27
C HIS A 641 -2.85 -26.13 -14.87
N ALA A 642 -3.96 -26.31 -15.59
CA ALA A 642 -4.19 -27.42 -16.51
C ALA A 642 -5.28 -27.04 -17.53
N ASP A 643 -5.48 -27.86 -18.56
CA ASP A 643 -6.61 -27.74 -19.48
C ASP A 643 -7.88 -28.36 -18.88
N ILE A 644 -9.06 -27.81 -19.20
CA ILE A 644 -10.37 -28.40 -18.89
C ILE A 644 -10.72 -29.45 -19.97
N TYR A 645 -9.79 -30.39 -20.14
CA TYR A 645 -9.82 -31.45 -21.15
C TYR A 645 -8.97 -32.63 -20.64
N ASP A 646 -9.44 -33.88 -20.75
CA ASP A 646 -8.70 -35.04 -20.23
C ASP A 646 -7.62 -35.60 -21.18
N ASP A 647 -6.76 -36.47 -20.65
CA ASP A 647 -5.71 -37.14 -21.43
C ASP A 647 -5.99 -38.61 -21.78
N ASN A 648 -7.23 -39.07 -21.65
CA ASN A 648 -7.60 -40.48 -21.85
C ASN A 648 -7.85 -40.84 -23.33
N GLY A 649 -7.82 -39.86 -24.24
CA GLY A 649 -7.98 -40.03 -25.69
C GLY A 649 -9.37 -39.67 -26.22
N THR A 650 -10.39 -39.74 -25.36
CA THR A 650 -11.73 -39.19 -25.57
C THR A 650 -12.09 -38.32 -24.36
N ASN A 651 -12.54 -37.09 -24.58
CA ASN A 651 -12.80 -36.16 -23.48
C ASN A 651 -14.09 -36.51 -22.72
N ASP A 652 -13.93 -37.08 -21.53
CA ASP A 652 -14.99 -37.40 -20.58
C ASP A 652 -15.35 -36.19 -19.69
N VAL A 653 -14.64 -35.05 -19.79
CA VAL A 653 -14.97 -33.82 -19.04
C VAL A 653 -16.29 -33.21 -19.52
N SER A 654 -17.26 -33.04 -18.60
CA SER A 654 -18.61 -32.53 -18.88
C SER A 654 -18.89 -31.14 -18.29
N SER A 655 -19.98 -30.49 -18.73
CA SER A 655 -20.42 -29.17 -18.23
C SER A 655 -21.11 -29.18 -16.86
N THR A 656 -20.96 -30.27 -16.10
CA THR A 656 -21.50 -30.43 -14.74
C THR A 656 -20.45 -30.89 -13.73
N ASP A 657 -19.22 -31.17 -14.17
CA ASP A 657 -18.20 -31.76 -13.31
C ASP A 657 -17.63 -30.79 -12.30
N THR A 658 -17.29 -31.33 -11.13
CA THR A 658 -16.59 -30.60 -10.07
C THR A 658 -15.16 -31.11 -9.99
N LEU A 659 -14.20 -30.19 -10.02
CA LEU A 659 -12.78 -30.46 -9.90
C LEU A 659 -12.27 -29.90 -8.57
N THR A 660 -11.31 -30.57 -7.94
CA THR A 660 -10.60 -30.05 -6.76
C THR A 660 -9.15 -30.50 -6.82
N ILE A 661 -8.24 -29.54 -6.92
CA ILE A 661 -6.80 -29.82 -7.02
C ILE A 661 -6.20 -29.92 -5.61
N SER A 662 -5.30 -30.86 -5.39
CA SER A 662 -4.57 -30.97 -4.12
C SER A 662 -3.07 -31.08 -4.35
N LEU A 663 -2.29 -30.32 -3.58
CA LEU A 663 -0.88 -30.66 -3.35
C LEU A 663 -0.82 -31.83 -2.37
N VAL A 664 -0.29 -32.96 -2.81
CA VAL A 664 -0.22 -34.21 -2.02
C VAL A 664 1.02 -34.19 -1.11
N ALA A 665 0.92 -34.83 0.05
CA ALA A 665 1.99 -34.93 1.03
C ALA A 665 3.34 -35.34 0.41
N GLY A 666 4.34 -34.50 0.67
CA GLY A 666 5.73 -34.74 0.34
C GLY A 666 6.41 -35.67 1.34
N SER A 667 7.56 -36.21 0.97
CA SER A 667 8.44 -36.95 1.89
C SER A 667 9.89 -36.68 1.51
N ASN A 668 10.64 -36.00 2.39
CA ASN A 668 12.02 -35.57 2.18
C ASN A 668 12.28 -34.87 0.83
N ASN A 669 11.28 -34.15 0.31
CA ASN A 669 11.25 -33.61 -1.05
C ASN A 669 11.67 -32.13 -1.15
N ALA A 670 12.14 -31.57 -0.04
CA ALA A 670 12.82 -30.27 0.03
C ALA A 670 13.99 -30.34 1.02
N GLN A 671 14.92 -29.39 0.94
CA GLN A 671 16.13 -29.34 1.75
C GLN A 671 16.49 -27.90 2.18
N GLY A 672 16.88 -27.71 3.44
CA GLY A 672 17.46 -26.44 3.92
C GLY A 672 18.85 -26.19 3.32
N ALA A 673 19.07 -25.00 2.75
CA ALA A 673 20.23 -24.73 1.89
C ALA A 673 21.60 -24.75 2.61
N ASN A 674 21.64 -24.55 3.92
CA ASN A 674 22.85 -24.55 4.74
C ASN A 674 22.86 -25.71 5.75
N SER A 675 21.72 -25.99 6.41
CA SER A 675 21.63 -27.12 7.36
C SER A 675 21.59 -28.49 6.67
N LEU A 676 21.27 -28.54 5.38
CA LEU A 676 21.02 -29.75 4.59
C LEU A 676 19.88 -30.65 5.15
N THR A 677 19.09 -30.13 6.09
CA THR A 677 17.95 -30.81 6.71
C THR A 677 16.89 -31.12 5.66
N LEU A 678 16.47 -32.38 5.59
CA LEU A 678 15.40 -32.84 4.70
C LEU A 678 14.02 -32.46 5.28
N ILE A 679 13.15 -31.94 4.42
CA ILE A 679 11.84 -31.38 4.75
C ILE A 679 10.78 -32.07 3.88
N SER A 680 9.73 -32.57 4.51
CA SER A 680 8.55 -33.14 3.85
C SER A 680 7.51 -32.04 3.62
N THR A 681 7.26 -31.66 2.37
CA THR A 681 6.46 -30.46 2.04
C THR A 681 5.48 -30.69 0.87
N PRO A 682 4.18 -30.38 1.01
CA PRO A 682 3.50 -30.15 2.28
C PRO A 682 3.56 -31.40 3.17
N SER A 683 3.43 -31.26 4.49
CA SER A 683 3.47 -32.40 5.42
C SER A 683 2.19 -33.24 5.44
N THR A 684 1.09 -32.67 4.95
CA THR A 684 -0.20 -33.31 4.71
C THR A 684 -0.81 -32.75 3.44
N ASP A 685 -1.72 -33.48 2.80
CA ASP A 685 -2.42 -33.00 1.60
C ASP A 685 -3.08 -31.62 1.83
N GLN A 686 -2.91 -30.72 0.87
CA GLN A 686 -3.47 -29.38 0.85
C GLN A 686 -4.45 -29.28 -0.31
N ALA A 687 -5.76 -29.38 -0.04
CA ALA A 687 -6.79 -29.21 -1.05
C ALA A 687 -7.06 -27.73 -1.36
N ALA A 688 -7.31 -27.44 -2.63
CA ALA A 688 -7.72 -26.13 -3.15
C ALA A 688 -9.17 -25.79 -2.73
N ASN A 689 -9.88 -25.00 -3.55
CA ASN A 689 -11.34 -24.98 -3.53
C ASN A 689 -11.87 -26.01 -4.54
N GLN A 690 -13.15 -26.35 -4.42
CA GLN A 690 -13.88 -26.99 -5.50
C GLN A 690 -14.28 -25.93 -6.53
N ILE A 691 -14.15 -26.28 -7.81
CA ILE A 691 -14.58 -25.49 -8.97
C ILE A 691 -15.47 -26.35 -9.87
N THR A 692 -16.45 -25.76 -10.53
CA THR A 692 -17.39 -26.49 -11.41
C THR A 692 -17.10 -26.18 -12.87
N VAL A 693 -16.94 -27.20 -13.71
CA VAL A 693 -16.87 -27.06 -15.16
C VAL A 693 -18.25 -26.65 -15.68
N SER A 694 -18.31 -25.70 -16.62
CA SER A 694 -19.58 -25.17 -17.14
C SER A 694 -19.44 -24.65 -18.56
N THR A 695 -20.57 -24.41 -19.20
CA THR A 695 -20.67 -23.79 -20.52
C THR A 695 -21.38 -22.43 -20.42
N GLY A 696 -21.33 -21.65 -21.49
CA GLY A 696 -22.10 -20.41 -21.61
C GLY A 696 -23.59 -20.69 -21.75
N THR A 697 -24.41 -20.07 -20.92
CA THR A 697 -25.87 -20.04 -21.05
C THR A 697 -26.38 -18.64 -21.34
N MET A 698 -27.58 -18.52 -21.90
CA MET A 698 -28.26 -17.24 -22.09
C MET A 698 -29.75 -17.33 -21.76
N THR A 699 -30.32 -16.23 -21.31
CA THR A 699 -31.73 -16.13 -20.91
C THR A 699 -32.39 -14.96 -21.63
N LEU A 700 -33.55 -15.21 -22.23
CA LEU A 700 -34.38 -14.21 -22.88
C LEU A 700 -35.55 -13.84 -21.95
N SER A 701 -35.94 -12.57 -21.96
CA SER A 701 -37.00 -12.03 -21.12
C SER A 701 -37.73 -10.89 -21.84
N LYS A 702 -39.00 -10.64 -21.55
CA LYS A 702 -39.73 -9.49 -22.13
C LYS A 702 -39.38 -8.19 -21.39
N VAL A 703 -39.24 -7.09 -22.13
CA VAL A 703 -39.02 -5.75 -21.56
C VAL A 703 -40.28 -5.29 -20.82
N GLY A 704 -40.25 -5.32 -19.49
CA GLY A 704 -41.41 -4.98 -18.65
C GLY A 704 -41.87 -3.51 -18.75
N THR A 705 -41.00 -2.59 -19.18
CA THR A 705 -41.36 -1.19 -19.45
C THR A 705 -42.07 -0.98 -20.78
N TYR A 706 -42.04 -1.96 -21.68
CA TYR A 706 -42.91 -2.02 -22.84
C TYR A 706 -44.07 -2.97 -22.51
N GLY A 707 -45.20 -2.39 -22.09
CA GLY A 707 -46.41 -3.15 -21.76
C GLY A 707 -47.13 -3.67 -23.00
N ASN A 708 -48.22 -4.43 -22.78
CA ASN A 708 -49.19 -4.71 -23.84
C ASN A 708 -49.72 -3.39 -24.43
N GLN A 709 -49.99 -3.37 -25.73
CA GLN A 709 -50.42 -2.16 -26.44
C GLN A 709 -51.81 -2.35 -27.03
N THR A 710 -52.60 -1.28 -27.05
CA THR A 710 -53.80 -1.17 -27.89
C THR A 710 -53.48 -0.26 -29.07
N VAL A 711 -53.75 -0.70 -30.29
CA VAL A 711 -53.36 -0.03 -31.54
C VAL A 711 -54.55 0.15 -32.48
N VAL A 712 -54.63 1.30 -33.14
CA VAL A 712 -55.57 1.53 -34.26
C VAL A 712 -54.94 0.99 -35.54
N VAL A 713 -55.73 0.28 -36.33
CA VAL A 713 -55.30 -0.36 -37.58
C VAL A 713 -55.87 0.37 -38.81
N PRO A 714 -55.17 0.37 -39.96
CA PRO A 714 -53.84 -0.22 -40.20
C PRO A 714 -52.67 0.57 -39.59
N GLN A 715 -51.57 -0.13 -39.34
CA GLN A 715 -50.25 0.49 -39.14
C GLN A 715 -49.43 0.30 -40.42
N SER A 716 -49.47 1.29 -41.30
CA SER A 716 -48.76 1.30 -42.59
C SER A 716 -47.26 1.61 -42.46
N ALA A 717 -46.84 2.19 -41.33
CA ALA A 717 -45.46 2.32 -40.88
C ALA A 717 -45.05 1.13 -39.99
N ALA A 718 -43.75 0.96 -39.74
CA ALA A 718 -43.23 -0.12 -38.90
C ALA A 718 -43.58 0.10 -37.42
N TYR A 719 -44.55 -0.68 -36.93
CA TYR A 719 -45.01 -0.69 -35.55
C TYR A 719 -44.23 -1.72 -34.71
N LYS A 720 -44.05 -1.48 -33.40
CA LYS A 720 -43.28 -2.37 -32.52
C LYS A 720 -44.16 -3.50 -31.96
N LEU A 721 -43.99 -4.70 -32.49
CA LEU A 721 -44.75 -5.90 -32.14
C LEU A 721 -44.25 -6.59 -30.86
N GLY A 722 -43.02 -6.31 -30.42
CA GLY A 722 -42.47 -6.82 -29.15
C GLY A 722 -41.10 -6.26 -28.81
N SER A 723 -40.69 -6.37 -27.54
CA SER A 723 -39.38 -5.94 -27.06
C SER A 723 -38.89 -6.83 -25.91
N PHE A 724 -37.64 -7.29 -26.01
CA PHE A 724 -37.05 -8.34 -25.19
C PHE A 724 -35.61 -7.98 -24.78
N VAL A 725 -35.11 -8.58 -23.70
CA VAL A 725 -33.69 -8.54 -23.29
C VAL A 725 -33.15 -9.97 -23.24
N LEU A 726 -32.11 -10.21 -24.03
CA LEU A 726 -31.27 -11.40 -23.98
C LEU A 726 -30.05 -11.11 -23.09
N THR A 727 -29.77 -11.96 -22.11
CA THR A 727 -28.64 -11.80 -21.17
C THR A 727 -27.74 -13.03 -21.18
N GLY A 728 -26.43 -12.83 -21.24
CA GLY A 728 -25.42 -13.90 -21.20
C GLY A 728 -24.95 -14.24 -19.79
N SER A 729 -24.67 -15.51 -19.53
CA SER A 729 -24.04 -16.01 -18.29
C SER A 729 -22.63 -15.45 -18.07
N ALA A 730 -22.04 -15.68 -16.90
CA ALA A 730 -20.67 -15.25 -16.57
C ALA A 730 -19.55 -16.16 -17.14
N THR A 731 -19.89 -17.34 -17.64
CA THR A 731 -18.92 -18.38 -18.05
C THR A 731 -18.06 -17.90 -19.24
N GLU A 732 -18.71 -17.72 -20.39
CA GLU A 732 -18.09 -17.44 -21.69
C GLU A 732 -19.06 -16.70 -22.61
N ASP A 733 -18.50 -16.08 -23.64
CA ASP A 733 -19.23 -15.37 -24.69
C ASP A 733 -20.05 -16.36 -25.56
N ILE A 734 -21.12 -15.88 -26.19
CA ILE A 734 -21.99 -16.69 -27.06
C ILE A 734 -22.10 -16.03 -28.44
N ASN A 735 -21.71 -16.76 -29.48
CA ASN A 735 -21.90 -16.34 -30.86
C ASN A 735 -23.34 -16.66 -31.30
N LEU A 736 -24.20 -15.64 -31.34
CA LEU A 736 -25.60 -15.76 -31.76
C LEU A 736 -25.63 -16.10 -33.26
N ASN A 737 -26.47 -17.07 -33.64
CA ASN A 737 -26.61 -17.53 -35.02
C ASN A 737 -28.01 -17.29 -35.62
N THR A 738 -29.08 -17.42 -34.83
CA THR A 738 -30.46 -17.32 -35.32
C THR A 738 -31.37 -16.66 -34.30
N ILE A 739 -32.24 -15.76 -34.77
CA ILE A 739 -33.42 -15.27 -34.04
C ILE A 739 -34.65 -15.81 -34.78
N SER A 740 -35.55 -16.49 -34.09
CA SER A 740 -36.82 -16.99 -34.63
C SER A 740 -37.99 -16.36 -33.89
N VAL A 741 -39.02 -15.96 -34.64
CA VAL A 741 -40.25 -15.37 -34.08
C VAL A 741 -41.49 -16.08 -34.63
N ASP A 742 -42.34 -16.51 -33.70
CA ASP A 742 -43.66 -17.07 -33.96
C ASP A 742 -44.72 -16.02 -33.61
N PHE A 743 -45.87 -16.04 -34.28
CA PHE A 743 -46.95 -15.07 -34.08
C PHE A 743 -48.25 -15.76 -33.69
N THR A 744 -48.55 -15.67 -32.39
CA THR A 744 -49.67 -16.38 -31.75
C THR A 744 -50.86 -15.43 -31.59
N SER A 745 -52.03 -15.76 -32.17
CA SER A 745 -53.28 -15.07 -31.82
C SER A 745 -53.66 -15.38 -30.37
N ILE A 746 -54.05 -14.35 -29.61
CA ILE A 746 -54.36 -14.41 -28.18
C ILE A 746 -55.85 -14.22 -27.92
N VAL A 747 -56.51 -13.33 -28.68
CA VAL A 747 -57.96 -13.10 -28.63
C VAL A 747 -58.48 -13.00 -30.06
N GLY A 748 -59.52 -13.79 -30.35
CA GLY A 748 -60.18 -13.79 -31.65
C GLY A 748 -59.40 -14.48 -32.77
N THR A 749 -59.90 -14.31 -34.00
CA THR A 749 -59.47 -15.09 -35.17
C THR A 749 -59.07 -14.26 -36.39
N THR A 750 -59.26 -12.92 -36.38
CA THR A 750 -58.92 -12.04 -37.51
C THR A 750 -57.68 -11.16 -37.26
N PHE A 751 -56.94 -11.37 -36.16
CA PHE A 751 -55.55 -10.88 -36.05
C PHE A 751 -54.61 -12.09 -36.20
N THR A 752 -54.10 -12.29 -37.40
CA THR A 752 -53.26 -13.43 -37.76
C THR A 752 -51.89 -12.98 -38.28
N ASN A 753 -51.00 -13.94 -38.55
CA ASN A 753 -49.76 -13.66 -39.27
C ASN A 753 -49.99 -13.13 -40.70
N ALA A 754 -51.15 -13.37 -41.32
CA ALA A 754 -51.46 -12.81 -42.64
C ALA A 754 -51.82 -11.31 -42.58
N ASP A 755 -52.20 -10.80 -41.42
CA ASP A 755 -52.42 -9.38 -41.17
C ASP A 755 -51.11 -8.64 -40.77
N LEU A 756 -49.98 -9.34 -40.76
CA LEU A 756 -48.64 -8.77 -40.55
C LEU A 756 -47.84 -8.79 -41.85
N SER A 757 -47.10 -7.70 -42.11
CA SER A 757 -46.21 -7.58 -43.26
C SER A 757 -44.95 -6.77 -42.91
N ASP A 758 -43.92 -6.88 -43.75
CA ASP A 758 -42.63 -6.20 -43.56
C ASP A 758 -42.05 -6.36 -42.15
N VAL A 759 -42.10 -7.58 -41.60
CA VAL A 759 -41.58 -7.87 -40.25
C VAL A 759 -40.06 -7.95 -40.26
N TYR A 760 -39.42 -7.37 -39.24
CA TYR A 760 -37.98 -7.41 -39.04
C TYR A 760 -37.61 -7.35 -37.54
N ILE A 761 -36.36 -7.70 -37.25
CA ILE A 761 -35.74 -7.61 -35.93
C ILE A 761 -34.80 -6.41 -35.89
N LYS A 762 -34.79 -5.69 -34.77
CA LYS A 762 -33.84 -4.63 -34.47
C LYS A 762 -33.06 -4.97 -33.21
N HIS A 763 -31.74 -4.78 -33.21
CA HIS A 763 -30.90 -4.95 -32.04
C HIS A 763 -29.86 -3.81 -31.94
N GLY A 764 -30.07 -2.91 -30.97
CA GLY A 764 -29.34 -1.65 -30.90
C GLY A 764 -29.64 -0.75 -32.11
N ALA A 765 -28.60 -0.40 -32.88
CA ALA A 765 -28.74 0.35 -34.13
C ALA A 765 -28.99 -0.55 -35.36
N ASP A 766 -28.60 -1.83 -35.29
CA ASP A 766 -28.69 -2.74 -36.43
C ASP A 766 -30.14 -3.20 -36.67
N THR A 767 -30.47 -3.45 -37.92
CA THR A 767 -31.79 -3.90 -38.38
C THR A 767 -31.61 -5.10 -39.32
N SER A 768 -32.39 -6.17 -39.13
CA SER A 768 -32.33 -7.38 -39.95
C SER A 768 -32.91 -7.16 -41.35
N VAL A 769 -32.74 -8.14 -42.24
CA VAL A 769 -33.52 -8.21 -43.48
C VAL A 769 -35.03 -8.21 -43.18
N VAL A 770 -35.80 -7.55 -44.02
CA VAL A 770 -37.27 -7.44 -43.88
C VAL A 770 -37.95 -8.64 -44.53
N LYS A 771 -38.91 -9.26 -43.83
CA LYS A 771 -39.79 -10.31 -44.36
C LYS A 771 -41.13 -9.69 -44.75
N ALA A 772 -41.36 -9.51 -46.07
CA ALA A 772 -42.62 -8.98 -46.58
C ALA A 772 -43.83 -9.88 -46.27
N THR A 773 -43.61 -11.21 -46.27
CA THR A 773 -44.60 -12.23 -45.92
C THR A 773 -44.22 -12.88 -44.58
N VAL A 774 -45.21 -13.08 -43.71
CA VAL A 774 -45.02 -13.59 -42.35
C VAL A 774 -45.73 -14.93 -42.18
N ASN A 775 -45.02 -15.94 -41.71
CA ASN A 775 -45.56 -17.26 -41.38
C ASN A 775 -46.12 -17.26 -39.94
N ALA A 776 -47.01 -18.20 -39.61
CA ALA A 776 -47.47 -18.37 -38.22
C ALA A 776 -46.33 -18.75 -37.26
N ALA A 777 -45.38 -19.55 -37.73
CA ALA A 777 -44.21 -20.00 -36.98
C ALA A 777 -42.94 -20.07 -37.84
N ASN A 778 -41.79 -20.17 -37.18
CA ASN A 778 -40.44 -20.28 -37.75
C ASN A 778 -40.04 -19.12 -38.67
N ASN A 779 -40.45 -17.88 -38.36
CA ASN A 779 -39.87 -16.72 -39.03
C ASN A 779 -38.45 -16.51 -38.50
N SER A 780 -37.45 -17.03 -39.21
CA SER A 780 -36.04 -17.01 -38.77
C SER A 780 -35.19 -15.95 -39.48
N TRP A 781 -34.28 -15.33 -38.75
CA TRP A 781 -33.25 -14.42 -39.24
C TRP A 781 -31.89 -14.88 -38.77
N SER A 782 -30.94 -15.00 -39.69
CA SER A 782 -29.53 -15.19 -39.35
C SER A 782 -28.98 -13.92 -38.70
N ILE A 783 -28.25 -14.08 -37.61
CA ILE A 783 -27.50 -13.03 -36.93
C ILE A 783 -26.03 -13.46 -36.84
N THR A 784 -25.11 -12.50 -36.76
CA THR A 784 -23.68 -12.76 -36.57
C THR A 784 -23.14 -11.74 -35.58
N LYS A 785 -23.46 -11.96 -34.30
CA LYS A 785 -23.11 -11.09 -33.18
C LYS A 785 -22.69 -11.94 -32.00
N THR A 786 -21.62 -11.55 -31.32
CA THR A 786 -21.23 -12.13 -30.03
C THR A 786 -21.99 -11.41 -28.91
N LEU A 787 -22.74 -12.17 -28.13
CA LEU A 787 -23.24 -11.76 -26.83
C LEU A 787 -22.12 -12.00 -25.81
N THR A 788 -21.48 -10.92 -25.37
CA THR A 788 -20.39 -11.02 -24.39
C THR A 788 -20.91 -11.51 -23.04
N LYS A 789 -20.10 -12.29 -22.33
CA LYS A 789 -20.46 -12.82 -21.01
C LYS A 789 -20.80 -11.72 -20.02
N SER A 790 -21.81 -11.97 -19.18
CA SER A 790 -22.42 -11.00 -18.27
C SER A 790 -22.99 -9.72 -18.92
N SER A 791 -23.10 -9.65 -20.26
CA SER A 791 -23.74 -8.54 -20.97
C SER A 791 -25.21 -8.84 -21.31
N SER A 792 -25.94 -7.80 -21.72
CA SER A 792 -27.31 -7.92 -22.21
C SER A 792 -27.54 -7.15 -23.52
N MET A 793 -28.46 -7.66 -24.33
CA MET A 793 -28.82 -7.13 -25.65
C MET A 793 -30.34 -6.98 -25.75
N THR A 794 -30.82 -5.79 -26.10
CA THR A 794 -32.23 -5.57 -26.42
C THR A 794 -32.54 -6.04 -27.83
N ILE A 795 -33.57 -6.89 -27.96
CA ILE A 795 -34.09 -7.42 -29.22
C ILE A 795 -35.52 -6.90 -29.39
N GLU A 796 -35.79 -6.20 -30.48
CA GLU A 796 -37.12 -5.65 -30.77
C GLU A 796 -37.69 -6.25 -32.06
N VAL A 797 -38.98 -6.60 -32.04
CA VAL A 797 -39.72 -7.06 -33.22
C VAL A 797 -40.55 -5.90 -33.76
N TYR A 798 -40.41 -5.60 -35.04
CA TYR A 798 -41.20 -4.58 -35.74
C TYR A 798 -41.92 -5.18 -36.95
N GLY A 799 -43.01 -4.56 -37.38
CA GLY A 799 -43.72 -4.90 -38.61
C GLY A 799 -44.91 -3.97 -38.86
N LYS A 800 -45.51 -4.06 -40.05
CA LYS A 800 -46.77 -3.37 -40.40
C LYS A 800 -47.97 -4.22 -39.98
N VAL A 801 -49.11 -3.57 -39.75
CA VAL A 801 -50.37 -4.22 -39.33
C VAL A 801 -51.49 -3.86 -40.31
N GLY A 802 -52.18 -4.86 -40.85
CA GLY A 802 -53.24 -4.73 -41.85
C GLY A 802 -54.54 -4.14 -41.31
N SER A 803 -55.43 -3.72 -42.22
CA SER A 803 -56.71 -3.07 -41.90
C SER A 803 -57.91 -4.04 -41.77
N THR A 804 -57.68 -5.34 -41.92
CA THR A 804 -58.70 -6.41 -41.96
C THR A 804 -59.12 -6.93 -40.59
N ILE A 805 -58.45 -6.48 -39.53
CA ILE A 805 -58.58 -7.02 -38.17
C ILE A 805 -59.79 -6.39 -37.45
N THR A 806 -60.60 -7.23 -36.80
CA THR A 806 -61.71 -6.79 -35.93
C THR A 806 -61.15 -6.16 -34.66
N SER A 807 -61.73 -5.06 -34.18
CA SER A 807 -61.42 -4.49 -32.85
C SER A 807 -61.55 -5.52 -31.73
N ASP A 808 -60.71 -5.40 -30.70
CA ASP A 808 -60.50 -6.32 -29.56
C ASP A 808 -59.67 -7.59 -29.84
N HIS A 809 -59.54 -8.01 -31.11
CA HIS A 809 -58.65 -9.12 -31.46
C HIS A 809 -57.18 -8.75 -31.22
N SER A 810 -56.36 -9.75 -30.87
CA SER A 810 -54.97 -9.51 -30.44
C SER A 810 -53.99 -10.63 -30.79
N ILE A 811 -52.72 -10.25 -31.01
CA ILE A 811 -51.61 -11.13 -31.37
C ILE A 811 -50.41 -10.90 -30.44
N ARG A 812 -49.49 -11.86 -30.36
CA ARG A 812 -48.24 -11.77 -29.59
C ARG A 812 -47.07 -12.33 -30.40
N ALA A 813 -45.91 -11.68 -30.32
CA ALA A 813 -44.64 -12.23 -30.79
C ALA A 813 -44.05 -13.16 -29.72
N ASP A 814 -43.71 -14.39 -30.10
CA ASP A 814 -43.04 -15.39 -29.27
C ASP A 814 -41.63 -15.63 -29.84
N VAL A 815 -40.58 -15.31 -29.08
CA VAL A 815 -39.21 -15.22 -29.60
C VAL A 815 -38.31 -16.31 -29.03
N THR A 816 -37.58 -17.00 -29.90
CA THR A 816 -36.52 -17.97 -29.57
C THR A 816 -35.21 -17.49 -30.17
N ILE A 817 -34.09 -17.62 -29.46
CA ILE A 817 -32.76 -17.24 -29.96
C ILE A 817 -31.79 -18.39 -29.75
N SER A 818 -31.01 -18.73 -30.78
CA SER A 818 -29.97 -19.74 -30.71
C SER A 818 -28.59 -19.19 -31.06
N GLY A 819 -27.56 -19.80 -30.48
CA GLY A 819 -26.17 -19.47 -30.66
C GLY A 819 -25.28 -20.68 -30.40
N THR A 820 -23.98 -20.45 -30.51
CA THR A 820 -22.93 -21.39 -30.14
C THR A 820 -21.99 -20.69 -29.16
N THR A 821 -21.72 -21.33 -28.03
CA THR A 821 -20.76 -20.84 -27.03
C THR A 821 -19.36 -20.70 -27.64
N ALA A 822 -18.66 -19.61 -27.29
CA ALA A 822 -17.51 -19.14 -28.06
C ALA A 822 -16.21 -19.92 -27.77
N SER A 823 -16.07 -20.55 -26.61
CA SER A 823 -14.91 -21.35 -26.23
C SER A 823 -15.23 -22.84 -26.16
N SER A 824 -16.35 -23.22 -25.53
CA SER A 824 -16.71 -24.64 -25.37
C SER A 824 -17.38 -25.25 -26.62
N GLY A 825 -17.78 -24.44 -27.60
CA GLY A 825 -18.33 -24.90 -28.89
C GLY A 825 -19.73 -25.50 -28.84
N GLN A 826 -20.36 -25.52 -27.67
CA GLN A 826 -21.68 -26.10 -27.43
C GLN A 826 -22.81 -25.20 -27.93
N SER A 827 -23.80 -25.82 -28.58
CA SER A 827 -25.06 -25.17 -28.97
C SER A 827 -25.86 -24.71 -27.74
N VAL A 828 -26.39 -23.49 -27.80
CA VAL A 828 -27.18 -22.88 -26.71
C VAL A 828 -28.39 -22.17 -27.27
N THR A 829 -29.54 -22.31 -26.60
CA THR A 829 -30.82 -21.72 -27.02
C THR A 829 -31.52 -21.08 -25.83
N ALA A 830 -31.88 -19.80 -25.97
CA ALA A 830 -32.86 -19.16 -25.10
C ALA A 830 -34.26 -19.51 -25.63
N GLY A 831 -35.02 -20.29 -24.85
CA GLY A 831 -36.31 -20.85 -25.26
C GLY A 831 -37.39 -19.79 -25.52
N ALA A 832 -38.46 -20.25 -26.19
CA ALA A 832 -39.59 -19.42 -26.65
C ALA A 832 -40.15 -18.53 -25.53
N THR A 833 -39.85 -17.24 -25.62
CA THR A 833 -40.19 -16.22 -24.62
C THR A 833 -41.37 -15.40 -25.12
N GLN A 834 -42.41 -15.31 -24.28
CA GLN A 834 -43.65 -14.62 -24.63
C GLN A 834 -43.50 -13.10 -24.54
N GLY A 835 -43.76 -12.40 -25.65
CA GLY A 835 -43.67 -10.95 -25.73
C GLY A 835 -44.88 -10.19 -25.18
N GLN A 836 -45.01 -8.96 -25.65
CA GLN A 836 -46.16 -8.09 -25.43
C GLN A 836 -47.34 -8.52 -26.33
N THR A 837 -48.55 -8.49 -25.78
CA THR A 837 -49.77 -8.62 -26.60
C THR A 837 -50.08 -7.29 -27.26
N ILE A 838 -50.29 -7.32 -28.58
CA ILE A 838 -50.76 -6.18 -29.39
C ILE A 838 -52.25 -6.41 -29.67
N ILE A 839 -53.09 -5.52 -29.16
CA ILE A 839 -54.55 -5.57 -29.21
C ILE A 839 -55.03 -4.52 -30.19
N THR A 840 -55.96 -4.85 -31.08
CA THR A 840 -56.60 -3.83 -31.93
C THR A 840 -57.69 -3.10 -31.18
N GLY A 841 -57.83 -1.80 -31.42
CA GLY A 841 -58.87 -0.99 -30.79
C GLY A 841 -59.23 0.24 -31.61
N THR A 842 -60.22 0.98 -31.13
CA THR A 842 -60.57 2.29 -31.68
C THR A 842 -59.76 3.39 -30.98
N GLY A 843 -59.38 4.41 -31.73
CA GLY A 843 -58.75 5.62 -31.21
C GLY A 843 -59.81 6.69 -30.97
N SER A 844 -59.69 7.45 -29.89
CA SER A 844 -60.63 8.54 -29.58
C SER A 844 -59.91 9.81 -29.16
N ILE A 845 -60.60 10.93 -29.28
CA ILE A 845 -60.25 12.22 -28.68
C ILE A 845 -61.48 12.76 -27.96
N ALA A 846 -61.29 13.29 -26.76
CA ALA A 846 -62.34 13.94 -25.97
C ALA A 846 -61.81 15.24 -25.38
N SER A 847 -62.66 16.25 -25.24
CA SER A 847 -62.30 17.51 -24.57
C SER A 847 -63.10 17.75 -23.28
N THR A 848 -62.52 18.57 -22.41
CA THR A 848 -63.03 18.95 -21.08
C THR A 848 -62.66 20.40 -20.78
N VAL A 849 -63.40 21.06 -19.88
CA VAL A 849 -62.96 22.34 -19.31
C VAL A 849 -61.76 22.07 -18.40
N ASP A 850 -60.65 22.76 -18.65
CA ASP A 850 -59.43 22.59 -17.85
C ASP A 850 -59.46 23.46 -16.58
N ALA A 851 -58.82 22.99 -15.51
CA ALA A 851 -58.73 23.71 -14.23
C ALA A 851 -57.94 25.04 -14.31
N SER A 852 -57.17 25.27 -15.39
CA SER A 852 -56.54 26.55 -15.71
C SER A 852 -57.50 27.59 -16.30
N SER A 853 -58.77 27.24 -16.56
CA SER A 853 -59.81 28.19 -16.96
C SER A 853 -59.95 29.32 -15.94
N ALA A 854 -60.14 30.55 -16.42
CA ALA A 854 -60.28 31.70 -15.53
C ALA A 854 -61.48 31.52 -14.58
N VAL A 855 -61.26 31.80 -13.28
CA VAL A 855 -62.35 31.85 -12.30
C VAL A 855 -63.31 33.00 -12.61
N SER A 856 -64.58 32.84 -12.21
CA SER A 856 -65.57 33.90 -12.35
C SER A 856 -65.13 35.20 -11.70
N LYS A 857 -65.32 36.31 -12.43
CA LYS A 857 -64.82 37.64 -12.05
C LYS A 857 -65.61 38.74 -12.76
N ILE A 858 -65.60 39.94 -12.19
CA ILE A 858 -65.91 41.17 -12.93
C ILE A 858 -64.63 41.65 -13.64
N ILE A 859 -64.77 42.25 -14.83
CA ILE A 859 -63.67 42.64 -15.72
C ILE A 859 -63.89 44.08 -16.19
N VAL A 860 -62.81 44.85 -16.33
CA VAL A 860 -62.86 46.17 -16.96
C VAL A 860 -62.81 46.05 -18.49
N GLY A 861 -63.60 46.86 -19.20
CA GLY A 861 -63.50 46.99 -20.66
C GLY A 861 -62.13 47.51 -21.13
N ALA A 862 -61.93 47.58 -22.45
CA ALA A 862 -60.68 48.01 -23.09
C ALA A 862 -59.44 47.20 -22.63
N SER A 863 -59.61 45.91 -22.34
CA SER A 863 -58.58 45.04 -21.77
C SER A 863 -58.49 43.68 -22.51
N THR A 864 -57.40 42.94 -22.33
CA THR A 864 -57.24 41.58 -22.85
C THR A 864 -57.24 40.58 -21.71
N VAL A 865 -58.01 39.50 -21.82
CA VAL A 865 -58.24 38.57 -20.72
C VAL A 865 -58.42 37.12 -21.20
N ASP A 866 -57.77 36.17 -20.53
CA ASP A 866 -58.05 34.76 -20.72
C ASP A 866 -59.36 34.38 -20.01
N ALA A 867 -60.24 33.68 -20.74
CA ALA A 867 -61.64 33.45 -20.37
C ALA A 867 -61.95 31.97 -20.08
N ALA A 868 -61.47 31.05 -20.92
CA ALA A 868 -61.65 29.60 -20.74
C ALA A 868 -60.43 28.83 -21.26
N ALA A 869 -60.17 27.66 -20.69
CA ALA A 869 -59.15 26.73 -21.16
C ALA A 869 -59.76 25.33 -21.35
N PHE A 870 -59.41 24.66 -22.44
CA PHE A 870 -60.00 23.38 -22.83
C PHE A 870 -58.91 22.34 -23.00
N LYS A 871 -59.03 21.24 -22.25
CA LYS A 871 -58.12 20.10 -22.28
C LYS A 871 -58.67 19.01 -23.19
N PHE A 872 -58.00 18.82 -24.31
CA PHE A 872 -58.19 17.72 -25.26
C PHE A 872 -57.31 16.55 -24.84
N THR A 873 -57.82 15.32 -24.86
CA THR A 873 -57.08 14.10 -24.50
C THR A 873 -57.40 12.97 -25.47
N THR A 874 -56.38 12.24 -25.90
CA THR A 874 -56.51 11.11 -26.83
C THR A 874 -56.41 9.75 -26.13
N THR A 875 -56.96 8.73 -26.77
CA THR A 875 -56.78 7.31 -26.40
C THR A 875 -56.43 6.50 -27.64
N ASN A 876 -55.47 5.58 -27.54
CA ASN A 876 -54.99 4.62 -28.56
C ASN A 876 -54.44 5.20 -29.89
N ASP A 877 -54.73 6.45 -30.26
CA ASP A 877 -54.29 7.08 -31.51
C ASP A 877 -53.95 8.55 -31.34
N SER A 878 -53.07 9.07 -32.20
CA SER A 878 -52.77 10.50 -32.28
C SER A 878 -53.85 11.22 -33.10
N TYR A 879 -54.22 12.41 -32.64
CA TYR A 879 -55.19 13.28 -33.32
C TYR A 879 -54.59 14.67 -33.56
N ASN A 880 -54.93 15.29 -34.68
CA ASN A 880 -54.55 16.65 -35.02
C ASN A 880 -55.81 17.51 -35.07
N ILE A 881 -55.93 18.51 -34.20
CA ILE A 881 -57.10 19.40 -34.15
C ILE A 881 -57.01 20.36 -35.35
N THR A 882 -58.08 20.37 -36.15
CA THR A 882 -58.15 21.03 -37.47
C THR A 882 -59.15 22.19 -37.50
N GLU A 883 -60.11 22.19 -36.57
CA GLU A 883 -61.05 23.29 -36.34
C GLU A 883 -61.44 23.38 -34.86
N VAL A 884 -61.62 24.59 -34.35
CA VAL A 884 -62.19 24.86 -33.01
C VAL A 884 -63.25 25.96 -33.16
N VAL A 885 -64.46 25.70 -32.65
CA VAL A 885 -65.54 26.68 -32.58
C VAL A 885 -65.77 27.06 -31.12
N ALA A 886 -65.67 28.36 -30.82
CA ALA A 886 -65.99 28.92 -29.51
C ALA A 886 -67.19 29.86 -29.62
N THR A 887 -68.07 29.81 -28.63
CA THR A 887 -69.28 30.65 -28.54
C THR A 887 -69.30 31.47 -27.26
N THR A 888 -70.04 32.58 -27.29
CA THR A 888 -70.27 33.48 -26.14
C THR A 888 -71.73 33.90 -26.05
N THR A 889 -72.10 34.59 -24.97
CA THR A 889 -73.49 35.06 -24.79
C THR A 889 -73.83 36.20 -25.75
N ALA A 890 -75.12 36.38 -26.05
CA ALA A 890 -75.59 37.47 -26.92
C ALA A 890 -75.15 38.87 -26.43
N ASN A 891 -75.01 39.07 -25.12
CA ASN A 891 -74.55 40.34 -24.56
C ASN A 891 -73.02 40.51 -24.69
N GLY A 892 -72.26 39.41 -24.65
CA GLY A 892 -70.81 39.41 -24.85
C GLY A 892 -70.38 39.93 -26.23
N MET A 893 -71.23 39.76 -27.24
CA MET A 893 -71.04 40.34 -28.59
C MET A 893 -70.87 41.87 -28.57
N THR A 894 -71.45 42.57 -27.59
CA THR A 894 -71.37 44.04 -27.53
C THR A 894 -70.00 44.56 -27.10
N VAL A 895 -69.16 43.70 -26.51
CA VAL A 895 -67.90 44.10 -25.87
C VAL A 895 -66.68 43.28 -26.31
N ILE A 896 -66.84 42.08 -26.88
CA ILE A 896 -65.70 41.30 -27.42
C ILE A 896 -65.35 41.79 -28.83
N SER A 897 -64.14 42.35 -29.01
CA SER A 897 -63.67 42.86 -30.29
C SER A 897 -62.93 41.81 -31.14
N ASN A 898 -62.18 40.90 -30.49
CA ASN A 898 -61.46 39.81 -31.14
C ASN A 898 -61.25 38.65 -30.14
N VAL A 899 -61.28 37.42 -30.64
CA VAL A 899 -60.99 36.20 -29.87
C VAL A 899 -59.69 35.57 -30.38
N SER A 900 -58.85 35.09 -29.47
CA SER A 900 -57.57 34.45 -29.77
C SER A 900 -57.49 33.05 -29.16
N LEU A 901 -57.14 32.04 -29.96
CA LEU A 901 -56.83 30.69 -29.50
C LEU A 901 -55.34 30.58 -29.21
N LYS A 902 -54.97 30.10 -28.02
CA LYS A 902 -53.59 30.01 -27.53
C LYS A 902 -53.16 28.60 -27.12
N ASP A 903 -51.86 28.34 -27.23
CA ASP A 903 -51.14 27.21 -26.63
C ASP A 903 -50.11 27.78 -25.64
N GLY A 904 -50.41 27.68 -24.35
CA GLY A 904 -49.72 28.48 -23.33
C GLY A 904 -49.79 29.98 -23.65
N THR A 905 -48.64 30.62 -23.85
CA THR A 905 -48.55 32.04 -24.25
C THR A 905 -48.58 32.27 -25.76
N MET A 906 -48.44 31.23 -26.59
CA MET A 906 -48.40 31.38 -28.05
C MET A 906 -49.82 31.51 -28.61
N VAL A 907 -50.11 32.60 -29.34
CA VAL A 907 -51.33 32.71 -30.13
C VAL A 907 -51.20 31.82 -31.37
N LEU A 908 -52.13 30.87 -31.52
CA LEU A 908 -52.21 29.96 -32.67
C LEU A 908 -53.08 30.55 -33.79
N ALA A 909 -54.19 31.19 -33.41
CA ALA A 909 -55.14 31.80 -34.32
C ALA A 909 -55.84 32.99 -33.65
N SER A 910 -56.40 33.91 -34.44
CA SER A 910 -57.21 35.04 -33.94
C SER A 910 -58.23 35.46 -34.98
N ALA A 911 -59.44 35.78 -34.54
CA ALA A 911 -60.53 36.22 -35.40
C ALA A 911 -61.56 37.05 -34.60
N PRO A 912 -62.25 38.00 -35.24
CA PRO A 912 -63.43 38.66 -34.66
C PRO A 912 -64.58 37.66 -34.47
N LEU A 913 -65.54 38.01 -33.60
CA LEU A 913 -66.81 37.30 -33.52
C LEU A 913 -67.64 37.49 -34.81
N ASN A 914 -68.39 36.46 -35.17
CA ASN A 914 -69.41 36.49 -36.20
C ASN A 914 -70.76 36.11 -35.56
N GLY A 915 -71.49 37.11 -35.08
CA GLY A 915 -72.58 36.88 -34.12
C GLY A 915 -72.01 36.38 -32.78
N THR A 916 -72.59 35.32 -32.21
CA THR A 916 -72.15 34.75 -30.93
C THR A 916 -70.96 33.79 -31.04
N SER A 917 -70.49 33.45 -32.25
CA SER A 917 -69.47 32.42 -32.46
C SER A 917 -68.18 32.96 -33.09
N VAL A 918 -67.10 32.20 -32.94
CA VAL A 918 -65.86 32.33 -33.69
C VAL A 918 -65.36 30.93 -34.08
N THR A 919 -64.93 30.79 -35.34
CA THR A 919 -64.40 29.53 -35.89
C THR A 919 -62.94 29.69 -36.25
N PHE A 920 -62.07 28.95 -35.56
CA PHE A 920 -60.66 28.83 -35.89
C PHE A 920 -60.47 27.58 -36.77
N SER A 921 -60.43 27.76 -38.09
CA SER A 921 -60.26 26.67 -39.07
C SER A 921 -58.85 26.63 -39.66
N GLY A 922 -58.50 25.55 -40.35
CA GLY A 922 -57.16 25.35 -40.92
C GLY A 922 -56.07 25.09 -39.89
N LEU A 923 -56.46 24.66 -38.68
CA LEU A 923 -55.53 24.37 -37.58
C LEU A 923 -54.71 23.11 -37.87
N ASN A 924 -53.54 23.03 -37.23
CA ASN A 924 -52.67 21.87 -37.27
C ASN A 924 -52.02 21.65 -35.91
N ILE A 925 -52.85 21.33 -34.91
CA ILE A 925 -52.45 21.20 -33.51
C ILE A 925 -52.36 19.70 -33.14
N PRO A 926 -51.16 19.12 -33.07
CA PRO A 926 -51.01 17.70 -32.76
C PRO A 926 -51.24 17.40 -31.27
N VAL A 927 -52.00 16.33 -31.03
CA VAL A 927 -52.17 15.65 -29.73
C VAL A 927 -51.70 14.21 -29.93
N LEU A 928 -50.54 13.87 -29.37
CA LEU A 928 -49.95 12.53 -29.50
C LEU A 928 -50.88 11.46 -28.89
N ALA A 929 -50.71 10.20 -29.27
CA ALA A 929 -51.52 9.10 -28.74
C ALA A 929 -51.36 8.96 -27.22
N ASN A 930 -52.47 8.78 -26.51
CA ASN A 930 -52.54 8.66 -25.04
C ASN A 930 -51.99 9.90 -24.30
N ALA A 931 -52.12 11.09 -24.89
CA ALA A 931 -51.64 12.35 -24.32
C ALA A 931 -52.74 13.43 -24.27
N SER A 932 -52.46 14.53 -23.56
CA SER A 932 -53.36 15.70 -23.47
C SER A 932 -52.72 16.97 -24.02
N LYS A 933 -53.57 17.88 -24.51
CA LYS A 933 -53.22 19.23 -24.96
C LYS A 933 -54.22 20.23 -24.39
N ILE A 934 -53.76 21.35 -23.84
CA ILE A 934 -54.62 22.41 -23.30
C ILE A 934 -54.54 23.61 -24.25
N LEU A 935 -55.70 24.12 -24.68
CA LEU A 935 -55.80 25.34 -25.48
C LEU A 935 -56.61 26.39 -24.71
N THR A 936 -56.13 27.63 -24.69
CA THR A 936 -56.77 28.74 -23.97
C THR A 936 -57.44 29.70 -24.93
N VAL A 937 -58.68 30.11 -24.64
CA VAL A 937 -59.41 31.13 -25.39
C VAL A 937 -59.30 32.46 -24.64
N SER A 938 -58.79 33.46 -25.37
CA SER A 938 -58.51 34.82 -24.88
C SER A 938 -59.39 35.83 -25.60
N LEU A 939 -59.83 36.86 -24.88
CA LEU A 939 -60.73 37.90 -25.38
C LEU A 939 -60.02 39.25 -25.34
N SER A 940 -60.04 39.95 -26.47
CA SER A 940 -59.82 41.39 -26.54
C SER A 940 -61.16 42.08 -26.34
N LEU A 941 -61.28 42.89 -25.29
CA LEU A 941 -62.51 43.60 -24.92
C LEU A 941 -62.43 45.07 -25.37
N GLY A 942 -63.50 45.57 -25.98
CA GLY A 942 -63.73 46.97 -26.28
C GLY A 942 -64.15 47.78 -25.04
N SER A 943 -64.34 49.09 -25.22
CA SER A 943 -64.83 49.97 -24.17
C SER A 943 -66.30 49.69 -23.81
N VAL A 944 -66.73 50.09 -22.61
CA VAL A 944 -68.11 49.99 -22.12
C VAL A 944 -68.66 51.38 -21.82
N GLY A 945 -69.91 51.63 -22.20
CA GLY A 945 -70.60 52.91 -22.01
C GLY A 945 -71.29 53.44 -23.26
N ALA A 946 -71.70 54.71 -23.23
CA ALA A 946 -72.45 55.36 -24.30
C ALA A 946 -71.78 55.25 -25.68
N GLY A 947 -72.45 54.56 -26.61
CA GLY A 947 -71.93 54.31 -27.97
C GLY A 947 -70.91 53.17 -28.08
N ALA A 948 -70.70 52.40 -27.00
CA ALA A 948 -69.80 51.26 -26.93
C ALA A 948 -70.53 50.03 -26.34
N GLY A 949 -69.81 49.09 -25.71
CA GLY A 949 -70.39 47.88 -25.13
C GLY A 949 -71.27 48.15 -23.91
N THR A 950 -72.19 47.23 -23.61
CA THR A 950 -73.12 47.35 -22.48
C THR A 950 -72.45 46.93 -21.17
N SER A 951 -72.76 47.62 -20.07
CA SER A 951 -72.33 47.21 -18.72
C SER A 951 -72.91 45.85 -18.33
N GLY A 952 -72.23 45.10 -17.47
CA GLY A 952 -72.64 43.76 -17.04
C GLY A 952 -72.69 42.72 -18.18
N SER A 953 -72.03 42.96 -19.31
CA SER A 953 -72.03 42.03 -20.45
C SER A 953 -71.33 40.73 -20.10
N ASN A 954 -72.06 39.60 -20.18
CA ASN A 954 -71.52 38.29 -19.85
C ASN A 954 -70.67 37.74 -20.99
N VAL A 955 -69.39 37.52 -20.72
CA VAL A 955 -68.36 37.06 -21.67
C VAL A 955 -67.89 35.63 -21.38
N THR A 956 -68.75 34.79 -20.80
CA THR A 956 -68.54 33.32 -20.80
C THR A 956 -68.14 32.83 -22.18
N ILE A 957 -67.17 31.91 -22.22
CA ILE A 957 -66.79 31.21 -23.44
C ILE A 957 -67.11 29.73 -23.30
N THR A 958 -67.84 29.20 -24.27
CA THR A 958 -68.14 27.78 -24.43
C THR A 958 -67.34 27.23 -25.61
N LEU A 959 -66.71 26.07 -25.43
CA LEU A 959 -66.29 25.25 -26.56
C LEU A 959 -67.54 24.53 -27.08
N ASP A 960 -68.04 25.01 -28.22
CA ASP A 960 -69.24 24.52 -28.91
C ASP A 960 -68.92 23.22 -29.66
N SER A 961 -67.86 23.26 -30.48
CA SER A 961 -67.44 22.11 -31.26
C SER A 961 -65.96 22.16 -31.62
N PHE A 962 -65.39 21.00 -31.97
CA PHE A 962 -64.07 20.90 -32.58
C PHE A 962 -64.03 19.77 -33.61
N LYS A 963 -63.15 19.93 -34.60
CA LYS A 963 -62.78 18.88 -35.56
C LYS A 963 -61.37 18.42 -35.28
N ALA A 964 -61.17 17.11 -35.30
CA ALA A 964 -59.85 16.50 -35.13
C ALA A 964 -59.69 15.29 -36.02
N ARG A 965 -58.52 15.20 -36.66
CA ARG A 965 -58.17 14.16 -37.64
C ARG A 965 -57.23 13.14 -37.02
N ASN A 966 -57.57 11.85 -37.12
CA ASN A 966 -56.77 10.76 -36.56
C ASN A 966 -55.57 10.40 -37.44
N SER A 967 -54.73 9.43 -37.04
CA SER A 967 -53.55 9.04 -37.82
C SER A 967 -53.86 8.48 -39.22
N GLN A 968 -55.07 7.95 -39.40
CA GLN A 968 -55.57 7.40 -40.66
C GLN A 968 -56.19 8.45 -41.60
N GLY A 969 -56.16 9.74 -41.20
CA GLY A 969 -56.74 10.84 -41.99
C GLY A 969 -58.25 11.00 -41.84
N VAL A 970 -58.92 10.20 -41.01
CA VAL A 970 -60.35 10.30 -40.72
C VAL A 970 -60.60 11.48 -39.77
N GLU A 971 -61.47 12.40 -40.16
CA GLU A 971 -61.83 13.57 -39.35
C GLU A 971 -63.11 13.31 -38.55
N THR A 972 -63.01 13.49 -37.24
CA THR A 972 -64.10 13.38 -36.27
C THR A 972 -64.53 14.78 -35.82
N THR A 973 -65.84 14.97 -35.61
CA THR A 973 -66.39 16.21 -35.03
C THR A 973 -67.03 15.87 -33.69
N ASP A 974 -66.70 16.63 -32.65
CA ASP A 974 -67.38 16.64 -31.36
C ASP A 974 -68.12 17.98 -31.25
N SER A 975 -69.41 17.95 -30.89
CA SER A 975 -70.30 19.12 -30.77
C SER A 975 -70.98 19.16 -29.40
N THR A 976 -70.22 18.82 -28.36
CA THR A 976 -70.70 18.82 -26.96
C THR A 976 -70.28 20.11 -26.26
N ASP A 977 -71.24 20.97 -25.94
CA ASP A 977 -71.01 22.24 -25.23
C ASP A 977 -70.21 22.06 -23.94
N ARG A 978 -69.11 22.81 -23.82
CA ARG A 978 -68.28 22.89 -22.60
C ARG A 978 -68.09 24.34 -22.21
N SER A 979 -68.98 24.84 -21.34
CA SER A 979 -68.93 26.22 -20.83
C SER A 979 -67.79 26.43 -19.85
N GLY A 980 -67.01 27.48 -20.06
CA GLY A 980 -66.16 28.07 -19.02
C GLY A 980 -66.98 28.79 -17.94
N ASN A 981 -66.28 29.47 -17.03
CA ASN A 981 -66.91 30.19 -15.92
C ASN A 981 -67.48 31.55 -16.37
N GLU A 982 -68.57 32.00 -15.74
CA GLU A 982 -69.19 33.30 -16.04
C GLU A 982 -68.28 34.47 -15.67
N SER A 983 -68.22 35.50 -16.50
CA SER A 983 -67.52 36.76 -16.21
C SER A 983 -68.24 37.93 -16.85
N TYR A 984 -68.32 39.06 -16.14
CA TYR A 984 -69.12 40.22 -16.58
C TYR A 984 -68.23 41.46 -16.77
N VAL A 985 -68.43 42.20 -17.86
CA VAL A 985 -67.59 43.36 -18.23
C VAL A 985 -68.28 44.68 -17.91
N TYR A 986 -67.53 45.63 -17.36
CA TYR A 986 -67.97 46.96 -16.90
C TYR A 986 -67.04 48.06 -17.41
N LYS A 987 -67.48 49.32 -17.38
CA LYS A 987 -66.65 50.50 -17.67
C LYS A 987 -65.55 50.70 -16.62
N SER A 988 -65.86 50.41 -15.37
CA SER A 988 -64.91 50.28 -14.26
C SER A 988 -65.47 49.33 -13.21
N ILE A 989 -64.61 48.74 -12.38
CA ILE A 989 -64.95 47.74 -11.36
C ILE A 989 -64.42 48.13 -9.97
N PRO A 990 -65.20 47.91 -8.89
CA PRO A 990 -64.76 48.19 -7.54
C PRO A 990 -63.96 47.04 -6.91
N THR A 991 -63.11 47.38 -5.95
CA THR A 991 -62.54 46.47 -4.96
C THR A 991 -62.86 47.01 -3.56
N VAL A 992 -63.37 46.16 -2.66
CA VAL A 992 -63.77 46.56 -1.29
C VAL A 992 -62.93 45.78 -0.29
N THR A 993 -61.99 46.45 0.38
CA THR A 993 -60.99 45.80 1.25
C THR A 993 -61.06 46.31 2.67
N ASN A 994 -60.90 45.44 3.67
CA ASN A 994 -60.76 45.85 5.07
C ASN A 994 -59.55 46.77 5.26
N VAL A 995 -59.71 47.79 6.10
CA VAL A 995 -58.63 48.63 6.64
C VAL A 995 -58.55 48.39 8.14
N THR A 996 -57.35 48.27 8.69
CA THR A 996 -57.15 48.02 10.13
C THR A 996 -57.95 48.99 10.99
N LEU A 997 -58.71 48.45 11.95
CA LEU A 997 -59.44 49.24 12.94
C LEU A 997 -58.45 50.06 13.79
N PRO A 998 -58.75 51.31 14.18
CA PRO A 998 -57.87 52.10 15.05
C PRO A 998 -57.63 51.49 16.44
N SER A 999 -58.47 50.55 16.86
CA SER A 999 -58.29 49.66 18.01
C SER A 999 -59.04 48.36 17.74
N THR A 1000 -58.53 47.24 18.25
CA THR A 1000 -59.24 45.95 18.31
C THR A 1000 -59.80 45.66 19.70
N ILE A 1001 -59.67 46.59 20.65
CA ILE A 1001 -60.16 46.43 22.03
C ILE A 1001 -61.62 46.83 22.10
N LEU A 1002 -62.48 45.96 22.64
CA LEU A 1002 -63.88 46.22 22.92
C LEU A 1002 -64.04 46.93 24.28
N SER A 1003 -64.22 48.24 24.23
CA SER A 1003 -64.59 49.10 25.37
C SER A 1003 -66.00 49.65 25.23
N SER A 1004 -66.52 50.27 26.30
CA SER A 1004 -67.74 51.10 26.23
C SER A 1004 -67.40 52.50 25.71
N GLY A 1005 -68.31 53.10 24.93
CA GLY A 1005 -68.11 54.39 24.26
C GLY A 1005 -68.24 54.27 22.74
N THR A 1006 -67.91 55.33 22.00
CA THR A 1006 -68.02 55.33 20.53
C THR A 1006 -66.83 54.63 19.89
N GLN A 1007 -67.06 53.41 19.40
CA GLN A 1007 -66.06 52.56 18.78
C GLN A 1007 -66.18 52.60 17.24
N VAL A 1008 -65.06 52.34 16.54
CA VAL A 1008 -65.08 52.01 15.10
C VAL A 1008 -65.35 50.52 14.97
N LEU A 1009 -66.55 50.15 14.50
CA LEU A 1009 -66.97 48.75 14.37
C LEU A 1009 -66.51 48.11 13.06
N ALA A 1010 -66.40 48.91 12.00
CA ALA A 1010 -65.86 48.51 10.71
C ALA A 1010 -65.08 49.67 10.08
N LYS A 1011 -64.06 49.35 9.28
CA LYS A 1011 -63.33 50.30 8.46
C LYS A 1011 -62.91 49.62 7.17
N VAL A 1012 -63.36 50.15 6.04
CA VAL A 1012 -63.18 49.56 4.70
C VAL A 1012 -62.70 50.61 3.71
N LYS A 1013 -61.95 50.17 2.70
CA LYS A 1013 -61.52 50.98 1.57
C LYS A 1013 -62.22 50.49 0.31
N VAL A 1014 -62.91 51.40 -0.37
CA VAL A 1014 -63.48 51.19 -1.70
C VAL A 1014 -62.51 51.82 -2.70
N ALA A 1015 -62.09 51.07 -3.71
CA ALA A 1015 -61.24 51.55 -4.79
C ALA A 1015 -61.84 51.16 -6.14
N ASN A 1016 -61.61 51.98 -7.17
CA ASN A 1016 -61.88 51.63 -8.56
C ASN A 1016 -60.60 51.17 -9.27
N ASP A 1017 -60.74 50.48 -10.40
CA ASP A 1017 -59.61 50.26 -11.31
C ASP A 1017 -59.26 51.57 -12.08
N PRO A 1018 -58.09 51.66 -12.74
CA PRO A 1018 -57.62 52.91 -13.36
C PRO A 1018 -58.47 53.49 -14.52
N ALA A 1019 -59.48 52.80 -15.06
CA ALA A 1019 -60.19 53.24 -16.26
C ALA A 1019 -61.20 54.40 -16.05
N SER A 1020 -61.94 54.39 -14.93
CA SER A 1020 -62.97 55.40 -14.62
C SER A 1020 -63.26 55.44 -13.12
N SER A 1021 -63.93 56.48 -12.64
CA SER A 1021 -64.59 56.46 -11.34
C SER A 1021 -65.73 55.45 -11.27
N ILE A 1022 -66.06 55.01 -10.05
CA ILE A 1022 -67.28 54.26 -9.72
C ILE A 1022 -68.11 55.04 -8.70
N GLY A 1023 -69.44 54.86 -8.73
CA GLY A 1023 -70.35 55.33 -7.70
C GLY A 1023 -70.69 54.22 -6.70
N TRP A 1024 -71.03 54.55 -5.46
CA TRP A 1024 -71.75 53.62 -4.57
C TRP A 1024 -72.81 54.34 -3.72
N LYS A 1025 -73.86 53.62 -3.31
CA LYS A 1025 -74.96 54.21 -2.50
C LYS A 1025 -75.40 53.37 -1.30
N LYS A 1026 -75.23 52.05 -1.32
CA LYS A 1026 -75.64 51.16 -0.20
C LYS A 1026 -74.49 50.26 0.24
N ILE A 1027 -74.33 50.10 1.56
CA ILE A 1027 -73.49 49.07 2.20
C ILE A 1027 -74.30 48.37 3.28
N VAL A 1028 -74.20 47.04 3.37
CA VAL A 1028 -74.78 46.22 4.44
C VAL A 1028 -73.64 45.58 5.21
N LEU A 1029 -73.54 45.94 6.48
CA LEU A 1029 -72.61 45.36 7.43
C LEU A 1029 -73.34 44.29 8.24
N SER A 1030 -72.95 43.03 8.09
CA SER A 1030 -73.35 41.97 9.01
C SER A 1030 -72.58 42.17 10.32
N VAL A 1031 -73.31 42.48 11.39
CA VAL A 1031 -72.77 42.71 12.74
C VAL A 1031 -73.21 41.55 13.63
N SER A 1032 -72.27 40.85 14.25
CA SER A 1032 -72.56 39.87 15.30
C SER A 1032 -71.86 40.23 16.60
N LYS A 1033 -72.46 39.85 17.73
CA LYS A 1033 -71.94 40.13 19.07
C LYS A 1033 -72.14 38.96 20.03
N SER A 1034 -71.24 38.85 21.00
CA SER A 1034 -71.40 37.98 22.16
C SER A 1034 -72.48 38.48 23.13
N ALA A 1035 -72.66 37.83 24.27
CA ALA A 1035 -73.83 38.02 25.12
C ALA A 1035 -73.89 39.37 25.85
N ASN A 1036 -72.76 39.83 26.41
CA ASN A 1036 -72.75 40.97 27.33
C ASN A 1036 -72.61 42.37 26.67
N PRO A 1037 -71.93 42.54 25.51
CA PRO A 1037 -71.88 43.82 24.82
C PRO A 1037 -73.27 44.22 24.31
N THR A 1038 -73.59 45.51 24.39
CA THR A 1038 -74.72 46.14 23.68
C THR A 1038 -74.18 47.17 22.69
N ILE A 1039 -74.92 47.44 21.62
CA ILE A 1039 -74.56 48.43 20.60
C ILE A 1039 -75.81 49.27 20.29
N ALA A 1040 -75.71 50.59 20.49
CA ALA A 1040 -76.84 51.48 20.27
C ALA A 1040 -77.07 51.71 18.77
N THR A 1041 -78.09 51.07 18.19
CA THR A 1041 -78.48 51.16 16.76
C THR A 1041 -78.68 52.61 16.31
N THR A 1042 -79.24 53.46 17.16
CA THR A 1042 -79.45 54.91 16.94
C THR A 1042 -78.15 55.74 16.84
N THR A 1043 -76.99 55.16 17.15
CA THR A 1043 -75.69 55.84 17.12
C THR A 1043 -74.79 55.41 15.95
N PHE A 1044 -75.28 54.54 15.07
CA PHE A 1044 -74.55 54.17 13.85
C PHE A 1044 -74.38 55.38 12.93
N ALA A 1045 -73.13 55.67 12.56
CA ALA A 1045 -72.77 56.73 11.63
C ALA A 1045 -71.59 56.28 10.77
N MET A 1046 -71.66 56.55 9.47
CA MET A 1046 -70.54 56.32 8.55
C MET A 1046 -69.72 57.60 8.41
N TYR A 1047 -68.40 57.47 8.38
CA TYR A 1047 -67.45 58.56 8.22
C TYR A 1047 -66.55 58.31 7.02
N ASP A 1048 -66.11 59.38 6.35
CA ASP A 1048 -65.07 59.32 5.31
C ASP A 1048 -63.65 59.33 5.93
N GLU A 1049 -62.64 59.33 5.07
CA GLU A 1049 -61.22 59.38 5.42
C GLU A 1049 -60.75 60.72 5.98
N SER A 1050 -61.46 61.81 5.69
CA SER A 1050 -61.30 63.13 6.32
C SER A 1050 -62.05 63.21 7.66
N ASN A 1051 -62.67 62.11 8.10
CA ASN A 1051 -63.47 61.99 9.32
C ASN A 1051 -64.72 62.90 9.33
N ASN A 1052 -65.26 63.28 8.15
CA ASN A 1052 -66.59 63.86 8.02
C ASN A 1052 -67.65 62.76 8.08
N GLN A 1053 -68.84 63.05 8.61
CA GLN A 1053 -69.96 62.10 8.57
C GLN A 1053 -70.60 62.08 7.17
N VAL A 1054 -70.73 60.89 6.58
CA VAL A 1054 -71.47 60.67 5.33
C VAL A 1054 -72.97 60.72 5.62
N ALA A 1055 -73.70 61.59 4.93
CA ALA A 1055 -75.15 61.71 5.07
C ALA A 1055 -75.85 60.46 4.51
N GLY A 1056 -76.73 59.85 5.30
CA GLY A 1056 -77.48 58.66 4.90
C GLY A 1056 -78.33 58.07 6.02
N THR A 1057 -79.14 57.08 5.67
CA THR A 1057 -80.08 56.40 6.57
C THR A 1057 -79.53 55.04 6.97
N TRP A 1058 -79.64 54.69 8.26
CA TRP A 1058 -79.40 53.34 8.77
C TRP A 1058 -80.71 52.58 9.00
N THR A 1059 -80.76 51.32 8.58
CA THR A 1059 -81.83 50.37 8.93
C THR A 1059 -81.23 49.04 9.38
N PHE A 1060 -81.95 48.30 10.22
CA PHE A 1060 -81.45 47.06 10.85
C PHE A 1060 -82.43 45.91 10.59
N SER A 1061 -81.92 44.70 10.39
CA SER A 1061 -82.76 43.51 10.18
C SER A 1061 -83.51 43.04 11.45
N ASN A 1062 -83.11 43.52 12.62
CA ASN A 1062 -83.72 43.31 13.93
C ASN A 1062 -83.08 44.29 14.94
N ASP A 1063 -83.71 44.52 16.10
CA ASP A 1063 -83.19 45.42 17.13
C ASP A 1063 -82.26 44.75 18.16
N ALA A 1064 -81.84 43.50 17.92
CA ALA A 1064 -81.16 42.67 18.93
C ALA A 1064 -79.77 43.18 19.35
N LEU A 1065 -79.16 44.12 18.61
CA LEU A 1065 -77.89 44.74 18.99
C LEU A 1065 -77.98 45.56 20.29
N GLY A 1066 -79.14 46.14 20.61
CA GLY A 1066 -79.33 46.94 21.82
C GLY A 1066 -79.44 46.12 23.11
N SER A 1067 -79.71 44.81 23.01
CA SER A 1067 -80.08 43.94 24.13
C SER A 1067 -78.95 43.02 24.58
N THR A 1068 -79.00 42.56 25.83
CA THR A 1068 -78.15 41.45 26.32
C THR A 1068 -78.58 40.13 25.69
N GLY A 1069 -77.62 39.33 25.26
CA GLY A 1069 -77.81 38.11 24.47
C GLY A 1069 -76.91 38.11 23.22
N ALA A 1070 -76.46 36.93 22.78
CA ALA A 1070 -75.69 36.82 21.55
C ALA A 1070 -76.62 37.08 20.35
N ALA A 1071 -76.20 37.91 19.41
CA ALA A 1071 -77.06 38.41 18.33
C ALA A 1071 -76.30 38.57 17.01
N THR A 1072 -77.02 38.48 15.90
CA THR A 1072 -76.53 38.84 14.56
C THR A 1072 -77.59 39.68 13.84
N THR A 1073 -77.15 40.78 13.23
CA THR A 1073 -78.00 41.81 12.64
C THR A 1073 -77.32 42.40 11.41
N ASN A 1074 -78.05 42.54 10.31
CA ASN A 1074 -77.57 43.28 9.15
C ASN A 1074 -77.89 44.77 9.34
N ALA A 1075 -76.85 45.58 9.55
CA ALA A 1075 -76.92 47.03 9.59
C ALA A 1075 -76.72 47.58 8.17
N THR A 1076 -77.79 48.09 7.57
CA THR A 1076 -77.82 48.64 6.21
C THR A 1076 -77.67 50.15 6.26
N PHE A 1077 -76.64 50.68 5.61
CA PHE A 1077 -76.48 52.10 5.33
C PHE A 1077 -76.88 52.40 3.87
N VAL A 1078 -77.70 53.43 3.67
CA VAL A 1078 -78.00 54.01 2.35
C VAL A 1078 -77.63 55.49 2.38
N ALA A 1079 -76.63 55.89 1.59
CA ALA A 1079 -76.18 57.26 1.48
C ALA A 1079 -77.25 58.14 0.79
N THR A 1080 -77.49 59.34 1.34
CA THR A 1080 -78.50 60.28 0.82
C THR A 1080 -78.16 60.67 -0.63
N ALA A 1081 -76.88 60.99 -0.88
CA ALA A 1081 -76.31 61.18 -2.21
C ALA A 1081 -75.31 60.06 -2.52
N GLU A 1082 -75.15 59.74 -3.82
CA GLU A 1082 -74.10 58.84 -4.32
C GLU A 1082 -72.71 59.23 -3.78
N GLN A 1083 -71.92 58.22 -3.46
CA GLN A 1083 -70.53 58.34 -3.04
C GLN A 1083 -69.60 57.93 -4.18
N SER A 1084 -69.24 58.89 -5.05
CA SER A 1084 -68.31 58.64 -6.15
C SER A 1084 -66.86 58.49 -5.65
N VAL A 1085 -66.17 57.48 -6.17
CA VAL A 1085 -64.79 57.09 -5.85
C VAL A 1085 -63.94 57.23 -7.11
N SER A 1086 -62.77 57.85 -6.98
CA SER A 1086 -61.76 57.96 -8.04
C SER A 1086 -60.38 57.73 -7.40
N GLY A 1087 -59.71 56.66 -7.81
CA GLY A 1087 -58.59 56.09 -7.07
C GLY A 1087 -59.11 55.21 -5.94
N GLU A 1088 -59.04 55.71 -4.71
CA GLU A 1088 -59.53 54.98 -3.53
C GLU A 1088 -60.10 55.94 -2.47
N LYS A 1089 -61.10 55.48 -1.72
CA LYS A 1089 -61.68 56.17 -0.56
C LYS A 1089 -61.89 55.23 0.62
N THR A 1090 -61.56 55.69 1.82
CA THR A 1090 -61.73 54.94 3.07
C THR A 1090 -62.97 55.41 3.83
N TYR A 1091 -63.74 54.44 4.33
CA TYR A 1091 -64.95 54.67 5.12
C TYR A 1091 -64.89 53.93 6.46
N ALA A 1092 -65.39 54.55 7.52
CA ALA A 1092 -65.41 54.00 8.88
C ALA A 1092 -66.84 54.03 9.45
N VAL A 1093 -67.35 52.88 9.90
CA VAL A 1093 -68.62 52.77 10.63
C VAL A 1093 -68.33 52.89 12.12
N LYS A 1094 -68.93 53.89 12.77
CA LYS A 1094 -68.86 54.09 14.22
C LYS A 1094 -70.22 53.87 14.85
N ALA A 1095 -70.24 53.33 16.06
CA ALA A 1095 -71.41 53.29 16.93
C ALA A 1095 -70.97 53.23 18.40
N THR A 1096 -71.89 53.54 19.32
CA THR A 1096 -71.64 53.48 20.75
C THR A 1096 -71.91 52.07 21.29
N THR A 1097 -70.86 51.44 21.80
CA THR A 1097 -70.91 50.16 22.53
C THR A 1097 -71.11 50.38 24.03
N GLY A 1098 -71.77 49.43 24.67
CA GLY A 1098 -72.07 49.42 26.10
C GLY A 1098 -72.23 48.01 26.64
N GLY A 1099 -72.87 47.88 27.80
CA GLY A 1099 -72.96 46.62 28.55
C GLY A 1099 -71.66 46.28 29.29
N THR A 1100 -71.73 45.28 30.16
CA THR A 1100 -70.60 44.85 31.02
C THR A 1100 -69.81 43.75 30.33
N SER A 1101 -69.12 44.08 29.23
CA SER A 1101 -68.26 43.12 28.53
C SER A 1101 -67.15 42.57 29.44
N VAL A 1102 -66.93 41.27 29.39
CA VAL A 1102 -65.89 40.52 30.12
C VAL A 1102 -64.90 39.90 29.12
N SER A 1103 -63.86 39.21 29.60
CA SER A 1103 -62.87 38.61 28.70
C SER A 1103 -63.48 37.50 27.83
N GLY A 1104 -63.16 37.50 26.55
CA GLY A 1104 -63.75 36.65 25.52
C GLY A 1104 -64.99 37.23 24.84
N ASP A 1105 -65.58 38.32 25.36
CA ASP A 1105 -66.62 39.04 24.63
C ASP A 1105 -66.07 39.69 23.35
N ASN A 1106 -66.91 39.75 22.32
CA ASN A 1106 -66.53 40.25 21.02
C ASN A 1106 -67.70 40.89 20.25
N VAL A 1107 -67.36 41.82 19.37
CA VAL A 1107 -68.20 42.36 18.31
C VAL A 1107 -67.46 42.15 16.99
N ASN A 1108 -68.09 41.43 16.07
CA ASN A 1108 -67.54 41.06 14.77
C ASN A 1108 -68.35 41.72 13.66
N THR A 1109 -67.68 42.25 12.64
CA THR A 1109 -68.37 42.85 11.49
C THR A 1109 -67.78 42.36 10.16
N ASN A 1110 -68.60 42.21 9.12
CA ASN A 1110 -68.12 42.04 7.74
C ASN A 1110 -69.16 42.46 6.70
N ILE A 1111 -68.74 42.62 5.44
CA ILE A 1111 -69.61 42.85 4.29
C ILE A 1111 -69.66 41.54 3.49
N ALA A 1112 -70.84 40.91 3.37
CA ALA A 1112 -70.98 39.69 2.57
C ALA A 1112 -70.88 39.96 1.05
N GLN A 1113 -70.72 38.91 0.23
CA GLN A 1113 -70.93 39.00 -1.23
C GLN A 1113 -72.37 38.59 -1.59
N ALA A 1114 -72.95 39.18 -2.63
CA ALA A 1114 -74.20 38.68 -3.22
C ALA A 1114 -74.02 37.24 -3.76
N SER A 1115 -74.96 36.34 -3.45
CA SER A 1115 -74.93 34.96 -3.92
C SER A 1115 -75.28 34.84 -5.40
N THR A 1116 -76.28 35.58 -5.87
CA THR A 1116 -76.73 35.64 -7.26
C THR A 1116 -76.18 36.85 -8.01
N TYR A 1117 -76.04 36.74 -9.33
CA TYR A 1117 -75.85 37.88 -10.22
C TYR A 1117 -77.16 38.67 -10.36
N ALA A 1118 -77.05 39.98 -10.55
CA ALA A 1118 -78.12 40.84 -11.04
C ALA A 1118 -77.57 41.66 -12.21
N ALA A 1119 -78.29 41.65 -13.34
CA ALA A 1119 -77.96 42.49 -14.48
C ALA A 1119 -78.10 43.99 -14.11
N PRO A 1120 -77.33 44.89 -14.76
CA PRO A 1120 -77.40 46.31 -14.46
C PRO A 1120 -78.80 46.88 -14.71
N ALA A 1121 -79.29 47.65 -13.75
CA ALA A 1121 -80.62 48.28 -13.80
C ALA A 1121 -80.60 49.60 -13.02
N ALA A 1122 -81.77 50.16 -12.73
CA ALA A 1122 -81.88 51.30 -11.81
C ALA A 1122 -81.48 50.89 -10.39
N TYR A 1123 -81.02 51.86 -9.58
CA TYR A 1123 -80.55 51.61 -8.21
C TYR A 1123 -81.57 50.82 -7.37
N GLY A 1124 -82.85 51.16 -7.48
CA GLY A 1124 -83.93 50.49 -6.74
C GLY A 1124 -83.96 48.98 -6.95
N ASP A 1125 -83.90 48.53 -8.20
CA ASP A 1125 -84.06 47.13 -8.58
C ASP A 1125 -82.88 46.27 -8.10
N VAL A 1126 -81.64 46.71 -8.37
CA VAL A 1126 -80.43 45.98 -7.92
C VAL A 1126 -80.16 46.12 -6.43
N SER A 1127 -80.80 47.06 -5.72
CA SER A 1127 -80.62 47.21 -4.28
C SER A 1127 -81.20 46.05 -3.47
N VAL A 1128 -82.13 45.27 -4.04
CA VAL A 1128 -82.79 44.14 -3.37
C VAL A 1128 -81.79 42.98 -3.23
N GLY A 1129 -81.60 42.49 -2.00
CA GLY A 1129 -80.67 41.39 -1.68
C GLY A 1129 -79.17 41.73 -1.72
N ALA A 1130 -78.76 42.80 -2.42
CA ALA A 1130 -77.38 43.25 -2.49
C ALA A 1130 -76.87 43.80 -1.14
N THR A 1131 -75.61 43.48 -0.79
CA THR A 1131 -74.91 43.96 0.41
C THR A 1131 -73.91 45.08 0.12
N PHE A 1132 -73.60 45.33 -1.15
CA PHE A 1132 -72.95 46.55 -1.62
C PHE A 1132 -73.58 46.91 -2.98
N VAL A 1133 -73.95 48.17 -3.20
CA VAL A 1133 -74.61 48.63 -4.43
C VAL A 1133 -73.86 49.80 -5.01
N TRP A 1134 -73.42 49.62 -6.25
CA TRP A 1134 -72.44 50.47 -6.92
C TRP A 1134 -72.81 50.70 -8.38
N SER A 1135 -72.17 51.65 -9.03
CA SER A 1135 -72.32 51.91 -10.46
C SER A 1135 -70.96 52.09 -11.14
N ASP A 1136 -70.82 51.62 -12.37
CA ASP A 1136 -69.66 51.91 -13.22
C ASP A 1136 -69.75 53.27 -13.95
N GLN A 1137 -70.82 54.04 -13.67
CA GLN A 1137 -71.11 55.35 -14.26
C GLN A 1137 -71.03 55.31 -15.79
N SER A 1138 -71.54 54.25 -16.42
CA SER A 1138 -71.47 54.02 -17.87
C SER A 1138 -72.53 54.76 -18.69
N ALA A 1139 -73.60 55.25 -18.06
CA ALA A 1139 -74.60 56.09 -18.72
C ALA A 1139 -74.13 57.55 -18.92
N THR A 1140 -74.52 58.17 -20.03
CA THR A 1140 -74.15 59.57 -20.39
C THR A 1140 -74.63 60.60 -19.36
N SER A 1141 -75.75 60.31 -18.70
CA SER A 1141 -76.41 61.19 -17.71
C SER A 1141 -76.75 60.37 -16.47
N HIS A 1142 -75.71 59.86 -15.79
CA HIS A 1142 -75.82 58.97 -14.63
C HIS A 1142 -76.77 59.50 -13.54
N SER A 1143 -77.61 58.63 -13.00
CA SER A 1143 -78.51 58.91 -11.86
C SER A 1143 -79.00 57.61 -11.22
N GLU A 1144 -79.79 57.68 -10.15
CA GLU A 1144 -80.40 56.48 -9.53
C GLU A 1144 -81.39 55.73 -10.46
N THR A 1145 -81.78 56.32 -11.60
CA THR A 1145 -82.67 55.71 -12.60
C THR A 1145 -81.96 55.23 -13.87
N THR A 1146 -80.63 55.38 -14.00
CA THR A 1146 -79.89 54.84 -15.16
C THR A 1146 -79.59 53.35 -15.00
N LEU A 1147 -79.49 52.62 -16.12
CA LEU A 1147 -79.30 51.16 -16.14
C LEU A 1147 -77.82 50.75 -16.01
N ASP A 1148 -77.13 51.39 -15.07
CA ASP A 1148 -75.70 51.21 -14.79
C ASP A 1148 -75.41 50.98 -13.30
N TRP A 1149 -76.44 50.69 -12.48
CA TRP A 1149 -76.27 50.23 -11.11
C TRP A 1149 -76.22 48.71 -11.02
N ASN A 1150 -75.37 48.23 -10.13
CA ASN A 1150 -74.88 46.86 -10.07
C ASN A 1150 -74.97 46.32 -8.62
N ASN A 1151 -75.26 45.02 -8.49
CA ASN A 1151 -75.06 44.33 -7.22
C ASN A 1151 -73.57 43.96 -7.02
N ASN A 1152 -73.23 43.47 -5.84
CA ASN A 1152 -71.84 43.15 -5.48
C ASN A 1152 -71.41 41.70 -5.75
N LYS A 1153 -72.05 41.01 -6.71
CA LYS A 1153 -71.62 39.68 -7.15
C LYS A 1153 -70.22 39.77 -7.77
N LEU A 1154 -69.31 38.88 -7.38
CA LEU A 1154 -67.92 38.81 -7.87
C LEU A 1154 -67.07 40.09 -7.67
N VAL A 1155 -67.52 41.06 -6.86
CA VAL A 1155 -66.71 42.21 -6.44
C VAL A 1155 -65.52 41.73 -5.62
N LYS A 1156 -64.32 42.20 -5.99
CA LYS A 1156 -63.07 41.72 -5.41
C LYS A 1156 -62.98 42.07 -3.92
N ASN A 1157 -62.48 41.09 -3.15
CA ASN A 1157 -62.35 41.12 -1.68
C ASN A 1157 -63.69 41.14 -0.90
N LEU A 1158 -64.83 40.83 -1.57
CA LEU A 1158 -66.08 40.44 -0.91
C LEU A 1158 -66.30 38.91 -1.00
N PRO A 1159 -66.80 38.23 0.05
CA PRO A 1159 -67.10 38.77 1.37
C PRO A 1159 -65.82 39.22 2.07
N THR A 1160 -65.87 40.31 2.85
CA THR A 1160 -64.69 40.69 3.63
C THR A 1160 -64.44 39.69 4.75
N ASP A 1161 -63.18 39.54 5.16
CA ASP A 1161 -62.85 38.97 6.46
C ASP A 1161 -63.57 39.73 7.57
N SER A 1162 -63.71 39.10 8.74
CA SER A 1162 -64.34 39.76 9.87
C SER A 1162 -63.39 40.70 10.60
N GLN A 1163 -63.88 41.91 10.89
CA GLN A 1163 -63.21 42.89 11.74
C GLN A 1163 -63.74 42.73 13.17
N THR A 1164 -62.87 42.37 14.09
CA THR A 1164 -63.22 42.05 15.48
C THR A 1164 -62.76 43.13 16.46
N LEU A 1165 -63.67 43.53 17.34
CA LEU A 1165 -63.36 44.13 18.63
C LEU A 1165 -63.52 43.04 19.70
N SER A 1166 -62.53 42.82 20.58
CA SER A 1166 -62.58 41.83 21.67
C SER A 1166 -62.05 42.37 23.00
N LYS A 1167 -62.38 41.69 24.11
CA LYS A 1167 -62.00 42.06 25.48
C LYS A 1167 -61.42 40.89 26.27
#